data_AF-A0A2G8RUD5-F1
#
_entry.id   AF-A0A2G8RUD5-F1
#
_cell.length_a   1.000
_cell.length_b   1.000
_cell.length_c   1.000
_cell.angle_alpha   90.00
_cell.angle_beta   90.00
_cell.angle_gamma   90.00
#
_symmetry.space_group_name_H-M   'P 1'
#
loop_
_entity.id
_entity.type
_entity.pdbx_description
1 polymer ?
#
loop_
_entity_poly.entity_id
_entity_poly.type
_entity_poly.pdbx_seq_one_letter_code
_entity_poly.pdbx_strand_id
1 'polypeptide(L)'
;MLSSILVFCLSIWLIRVLFFPHDDPKPEVDTLTPQPQPLPANGHGIAHPWVLHAGQPAVMNNTPHVPPSLSTDNSRSSGNLSLTAILPVTSQSVTDLHYRLRSLLGTSASLSHVVLLSSQSLHAKIRHVLRTILSEEDENEVVISVSQWPERLALGEALIQAAGQAGTDWVLLADEEGLEHFNAETRNILLLNTPPRISSPTGPRGVDSDLTCLTPSLTSQRAAYLVPPLVLPVSLLPPIKSIDLDKPWPALGNYVSRSGSTSSGGQVIGSSNGSLEWCTTYVPNSRPVTPLLVDYSAELSVLVAQDTNATSSNETGSFLLVAHAPEAGYLVPLVCELVQQGHYATFLVLEGTGHSIPLSGLASYSEECRAVIHHVPTSSYAEDMQHELINYVPRDLDVLISALQEDKPVFQLVAHLAENATQGLLSMVRIPKEDLPYCDWLSAVDLEGWKNWHSAQIELSVITDNRPQSLERLLTSLTNARYFGDQVNMRINIEQTADPETLRIVTQYRWGHGSVFPHHRIVHAGLMTAVVESWYPKNNDTYGLLLEDDVEVSPLFYAWAKLSLLRYRYGKAENRRPNLFGISLYQQRNVELHPDGRRLFDASSTLKTAGLAHANTPYLSQVPCSWGALYFPEHWREFHGYLSMRLNASVWPPPPEDIVVPDVRSNRWTRSWKRYFIELVFLRGYVMLYPNYAGYTSLSTNHLEIGSHVHDIPVETYLRKKKLFNVPLMPLPRASTGDAASAALPSTGLLELPDARLPSWDALPMLDLLGAISNETTILQHGRDRRTELTGCDGIPTRANDVRELLCIH
;
A
#
# COMPACT_ATOMS: atom_id res chain seq x y z
N MET A 1 -31.77 46.79 -44.92
CA MET A 1 -31.34 46.38 -46.28
C MET A 1 -29.85 46.66 -46.42
N LEU A 2 -29.13 45.76 -47.11
CA LEU A 2 -27.87 45.93 -47.85
C LEU A 2 -26.84 47.02 -47.43
N SER A 3 -25.64 46.53 -47.10
CA SER A 3 -24.31 46.96 -47.56
C SER A 3 -23.87 48.43 -47.48
N SER A 4 -22.73 48.66 -46.80
CA SER A 4 -21.40 48.80 -47.45
C SER A 4 -20.26 49.05 -46.43
N ILE A 5 -18.99 48.88 -46.88
CA ILE A 5 -17.71 49.21 -46.19
C ILE A 5 -17.29 48.19 -45.10
N LEU A 6 -16.13 47.52 -45.14
CA LEU A 6 -15.07 47.36 -46.16
C LEU A 6 -14.43 45.95 -45.98
N VAL A 7 -13.90 45.31 -47.03
CA VAL A 7 -13.72 43.82 -47.02
C VAL A 7 -12.57 43.32 -47.93
N PHE A 8 -11.82 42.29 -47.47
CA PHE A 8 -11.14 41.19 -48.22
C PHE A 8 -9.83 41.49 -49.03
N CYS A 9 -8.87 40.58 -49.31
CA CYS A 9 -8.52 39.19 -48.94
C CYS A 9 -7.28 38.68 -49.72
N LEU A 10 -6.87 37.42 -49.43
CA LEU A 10 -6.30 36.37 -50.30
C LEU A 10 -4.96 36.55 -51.10
N SER A 11 -3.90 35.90 -50.56
CA SER A 11 -3.04 34.86 -51.19
C SER A 11 -2.10 35.10 -52.41
N ILE A 12 -1.09 34.20 -52.52
CA ILE A 12 -0.13 33.91 -53.62
C ILE A 12 1.08 34.88 -53.73
N TRP A 13 2.34 34.42 -53.50
CA TRP A 13 3.37 34.11 -54.54
C TRP A 13 4.65 33.41 -53.98
N LEU A 14 5.72 33.24 -54.79
CA LEU A 14 6.19 31.94 -55.32
C LEU A 14 7.62 32.02 -55.93
N ILE A 15 8.35 30.87 -55.99
CA ILE A 15 9.48 30.53 -56.93
C ILE A 15 10.81 31.33 -56.74
N ARG A 16 12.01 30.75 -56.48
CA ARG A 16 12.81 29.86 -57.38
C ARG A 16 14.07 29.22 -56.70
N VAL A 17 14.30 27.93 -56.99
CA VAL A 17 15.55 27.12 -57.16
C VAL A 17 16.94 27.72 -56.83
N LEU A 18 17.86 26.94 -56.19
CA LEU A 18 19.23 26.54 -56.67
C LEU A 18 20.10 25.77 -55.63
N PHE A 19 20.57 24.54 -55.99
CA PHE A 19 21.64 23.68 -55.40
C PHE A 19 21.58 23.33 -53.87
N PHE A 20 21.98 22.16 -53.32
CA PHE A 20 22.88 21.03 -53.70
C PHE A 20 22.22 19.64 -53.38
N PRO A 21 22.81 18.47 -53.72
CA PRO A 21 22.05 17.25 -54.01
C PRO A 21 21.98 16.18 -52.89
N HIS A 22 21.12 15.18 -53.15
CA HIS A 22 21.21 13.80 -52.66
C HIS A 22 22.60 13.19 -52.91
N ASP A 23 22.99 12.22 -52.08
CA ASP A 23 23.55 10.95 -52.56
C ASP A 23 23.18 9.80 -51.60
N ASP A 24 22.83 8.65 -52.18
CA ASP A 24 22.60 7.37 -51.51
C ASP A 24 23.86 6.48 -51.65
N PRO A 25 24.12 5.51 -50.76
CA PRO A 25 25.37 4.75 -50.75
C PRO A 25 25.34 3.54 -51.70
N LYS A 26 26.48 3.21 -52.32
CA LYS A 26 26.87 1.84 -52.76
C LYS A 26 28.37 1.77 -53.18
N PRO A 27 28.96 0.58 -53.41
CA PRO A 27 30.22 0.21 -52.74
C PRO A 27 31.38 -0.01 -53.73
N GLU A 28 32.60 -0.14 -53.19
CA GLU A 28 33.62 -0.95 -53.86
C GLU A 28 34.66 -1.53 -52.88
N VAL A 29 35.46 -2.46 -53.39
CA VAL A 29 36.30 -3.42 -52.67
C VAL A 29 37.73 -3.32 -53.21
N ASP A 30 38.75 -3.17 -52.36
CA ASP A 30 39.86 -4.15 -52.28
C ASP A 30 41.02 -3.81 -51.30
N THR A 31 41.50 -4.87 -50.65
CA THR A 31 42.85 -5.18 -50.13
C THR A 31 43.89 -4.08 -49.76
N LEU A 32 44.41 -4.13 -48.52
CA LEU A 32 45.80 -4.54 -48.17
C LEU A 32 46.19 -4.16 -46.71
N THR A 33 46.71 -5.15 -45.97
CA THR A 33 47.46 -5.01 -44.69
C THR A 33 48.97 -4.80 -44.98
N PRO A 34 49.90 -4.53 -44.00
CA PRO A 34 49.80 -4.64 -42.53
C PRO A 34 50.47 -3.53 -41.65
N GLN A 35 50.29 -3.69 -40.33
CA GLN A 35 51.10 -3.32 -39.12
C GLN A 35 52.61 -2.91 -39.23
N PRO A 36 53.32 -2.47 -38.13
CA PRO A 36 52.90 -1.95 -36.79
C PRO A 36 53.81 -0.82 -36.12
N GLN A 37 53.43 -0.39 -34.90
CA GLN A 37 54.33 -0.04 -33.74
C GLN A 37 55.09 1.35 -33.71
N PRO A 38 55.75 1.80 -32.59
CA PRO A 38 55.09 2.54 -31.48
C PRO A 38 55.92 3.70 -30.82
N LEU A 39 55.45 4.22 -29.65
CA LEU A 39 56.22 4.97 -28.59
C LEU A 39 56.65 6.45 -28.90
N PRO A 40 57.09 7.26 -27.90
CA PRO A 40 56.47 7.57 -26.60
C PRO A 40 56.61 9.07 -26.13
N ALA A 41 56.21 9.32 -24.87
CA ALA A 41 56.83 10.24 -23.88
C ALA A 41 56.22 11.63 -23.56
N ASN A 42 55.87 11.76 -22.26
CA ASN A 42 56.19 12.81 -21.29
C ASN A 42 55.88 14.31 -21.54
N GLY A 43 55.30 14.95 -20.52
CA GLY A 43 55.40 16.40 -20.32
C GLY A 43 54.46 16.97 -19.25
N HIS A 44 54.99 17.27 -18.05
CA HIS A 44 54.28 18.08 -17.04
C HIS A 44 54.13 19.54 -17.50
N GLY A 45 53.06 20.23 -17.07
CA GLY A 45 52.91 21.68 -17.27
C GLY A 45 51.73 22.29 -16.50
N ILE A 46 52.00 22.82 -15.30
CA ILE A 46 51.04 23.63 -14.52
C ILE A 46 51.11 25.08 -15.01
N ALA A 47 49.98 25.71 -15.36
CA ALA A 47 49.80 27.17 -15.35
C ALA A 47 48.33 27.62 -15.45
N HIS A 48 47.77 28.12 -14.35
CA HIS A 48 46.94 29.34 -14.37
C HIS A 48 47.89 30.56 -14.47
N PRO A 49 47.47 31.82 -14.81
CA PRO A 49 46.13 32.40 -14.59
C PRO A 49 45.61 33.27 -15.76
N TRP A 50 44.48 33.98 -15.57
CA TRP A 50 44.40 35.46 -15.60
C TRP A 50 43.01 35.93 -15.11
N VAL A 51 43.00 37.01 -14.33
CA VAL A 51 41.81 37.62 -13.70
C VAL A 51 41.57 39.00 -14.30
N LEU A 52 40.30 39.40 -14.46
CA LEU A 52 39.91 40.80 -14.64
C LEU A 52 38.75 41.19 -13.70
N HIS A 53 39.07 42.07 -12.76
CA HIS A 53 38.16 42.94 -12.01
C HIS A 53 37.73 44.13 -12.91
N ALA A 54 36.71 44.96 -12.63
CA ALA A 54 35.68 45.02 -11.59
C ALA A 54 34.50 45.90 -12.09
N GLY A 55 33.35 45.86 -11.40
CA GLY A 55 32.21 46.76 -11.65
C GLY A 55 31.09 46.60 -10.64
N GLN A 56 31.19 47.29 -9.49
CA GLN A 56 30.15 47.37 -8.45
C GLN A 56 29.17 48.54 -8.72
N PRO A 57 27.92 48.52 -8.22
CA PRO A 57 27.66 48.97 -6.83
C PRO A 57 26.52 48.28 -6.04
N ALA A 58 26.61 48.39 -4.71
CA ALA A 58 25.58 48.38 -3.64
C ALA A 58 24.38 47.39 -3.73
N VAL A 59 24.30 46.32 -2.93
CA VAL A 59 23.97 46.25 -1.48
C VAL A 59 22.50 46.55 -1.13
N MET A 60 21.76 45.49 -0.77
CA MET A 60 20.90 45.43 0.42
C MET A 60 20.98 44.02 1.01
N ASN A 61 21.23 43.92 2.32
CA ASN A 61 21.23 42.65 3.06
C ASN A 61 19.80 42.23 3.41
N ASN A 62 19.55 40.91 3.49
CA ASN A 62 18.78 40.32 4.60
C ASN A 62 18.93 38.79 4.60
N THR A 63 19.79 38.30 5.50
CA THR A 63 19.82 36.90 5.96
C THR A 63 18.95 36.76 7.20
N PRO A 64 18.06 35.78 7.30
CA PRO A 64 17.54 35.30 8.58
C PRO A 64 18.54 34.33 9.22
N HIS A 65 18.76 34.48 10.53
CA HIS A 65 19.55 33.54 11.33
C HIS A 65 18.76 32.28 11.68
N VAL A 66 19.45 31.15 11.79
CA VAL A 66 19.01 29.98 12.56
C VAL A 66 19.42 30.16 14.03
N PRO A 67 18.52 29.86 14.99
CA PRO A 67 18.91 29.22 16.24
C PRO A 67 18.02 28.01 16.63
N PRO A 68 18.41 27.17 17.62
CA PRO A 68 17.95 25.78 17.70
C PRO A 68 17.26 25.36 19.02
N SER A 69 16.42 24.33 18.96
CA SER A 69 16.27 23.20 19.94
C SER A 69 15.18 22.25 19.43
N LEU A 70 15.24 20.91 19.51
CA LEU A 70 15.49 19.99 20.62
C LEU A 70 14.34 19.92 21.64
N SER A 71 13.21 19.33 21.22
CA SER A 71 12.31 18.57 22.09
C SER A 71 12.13 17.15 21.54
N THR A 72 12.38 16.16 22.39
CA THR A 72 12.06 14.76 22.10
C THR A 72 10.65 14.47 22.60
N ASP A 73 9.77 13.94 21.75
CA ASP A 73 8.55 13.31 22.27
C ASP A 73 8.27 11.96 21.61
N ASN A 74 8.03 10.96 22.45
CA ASN A 74 7.80 9.58 22.08
C ASN A 74 6.30 9.37 21.90
N SER A 75 5.79 9.36 20.67
CA SER A 75 4.44 8.90 20.39
C SER A 75 4.39 7.93 19.20
N ARG A 76 3.59 6.87 19.36
CA ARG A 76 3.43 5.80 18.38
C ARG A 76 2.59 6.33 17.20
N SER A 77 3.19 6.51 16.03
CA SER A 77 2.49 7.04 14.86
C SER A 77 1.51 6.02 14.26
N SER A 78 0.24 6.14 14.63
CA SER A 78 -0.89 5.65 13.83
C SER A 78 -0.83 6.19 12.40
N GLY A 79 -1.35 5.47 11.40
CA GLY A 79 -1.36 5.93 10.02
C GLY A 79 -2.10 7.27 9.86
N ASN A 80 -1.38 8.33 9.49
CA ASN A 80 -1.97 9.66 9.37
C ASN A 80 -2.99 9.69 8.23
N LEU A 81 -4.25 9.90 8.61
CA LEU A 81 -5.35 10.20 7.72
C LEU A 81 -5.15 11.63 7.18
N SER A 82 -5.59 11.90 5.95
CA SER A 82 -5.61 13.28 5.43
C SER A 82 -7.02 13.85 5.51
N LEU A 83 -7.15 15.03 6.11
CA LEU A 83 -8.43 15.68 6.38
C LEU A 83 -8.45 17.12 5.84
N THR A 84 -9.49 17.44 5.08
CA THR A 84 -9.87 18.82 4.74
C THR A 84 -11.05 19.25 5.61
N ALA A 85 -10.92 20.33 6.37
CA ALA A 85 -12.06 20.94 7.07
C ALA A 85 -12.68 22.05 6.22
N ILE A 86 -14.00 22.01 6.02
CA ILE A 86 -14.76 23.04 5.30
C ILE A 86 -15.61 23.79 6.31
N LEU A 87 -15.27 25.06 6.52
CA LEU A 87 -15.90 25.95 7.49
C LEU A 87 -16.68 27.05 6.76
N PRO A 88 -18.02 27.12 6.89
CA PRO A 88 -18.80 28.19 6.31
C PRO A 88 -18.64 29.50 7.11
N VAL A 89 -18.39 30.61 6.40
CA VAL A 89 -18.21 31.93 7.00
C VAL A 89 -19.25 32.89 6.45
N THR A 90 -20.16 33.33 7.31
CA THR A 90 -21.28 34.24 6.99
C THR A 90 -21.03 35.63 7.56
N SER A 91 -21.96 36.56 7.30
CA SER A 91 -21.92 37.90 7.90
C SER A 91 -22.08 37.88 9.42
N GLN A 92 -22.57 36.77 10.00
CA GLN A 92 -22.73 36.56 11.43
C GLN A 92 -21.49 35.91 12.04
N SER A 93 -20.90 34.88 11.42
CA SER A 93 -19.74 34.17 11.97
C SER A 93 -18.37 34.80 11.69
N VAL A 94 -18.27 35.76 10.75
CA VAL A 94 -16.99 36.41 10.39
C VAL A 94 -16.31 37.19 11.53
N THR A 95 -17.06 37.64 12.53
CA THR A 95 -16.51 38.32 13.72
C THR A 95 -15.75 37.37 14.64
N ASP A 96 -16.23 36.14 14.75
CA ASP A 96 -15.72 35.13 15.69
C ASP A 96 -14.86 34.07 14.99
N LEU A 97 -14.63 34.23 13.68
CA LEU A 97 -13.81 33.37 12.81
C LEU A 97 -12.44 33.02 13.42
N HIS A 98 -11.83 33.94 14.16
CA HIS A 98 -10.58 33.71 14.88
C HIS A 98 -10.70 32.59 15.92
N TYR A 99 -11.74 32.61 16.76
CA TYR A 99 -12.00 31.56 17.74
C TYR A 99 -12.38 30.24 17.05
N ARG A 100 -13.18 30.29 15.99
CA ARG A 100 -13.57 29.10 15.22
C ARG A 100 -12.38 28.43 14.55
N LEU A 101 -11.45 29.21 13.96
CA LEU A 101 -10.20 28.69 13.39
C LEU A 101 -9.30 28.07 14.46
N ARG A 102 -9.12 28.70 15.62
CA ARG A 102 -8.39 28.10 16.75
C ARG A 102 -9.03 26.83 17.32
N SER A 103 -10.32 26.57 17.08
CA SER A 103 -10.95 25.29 17.43
C SER A 103 -10.59 24.13 16.49
N LEU A 104 -10.01 24.43 15.31
CA LEU A 104 -9.55 23.47 14.30
C LEU A 104 -8.01 23.36 14.28
N LEU A 105 -7.32 24.50 14.36
CA LEU A 105 -5.87 24.60 14.32
C LEU A 105 -5.26 24.23 15.68
N GLY A 106 -4.15 23.48 15.69
CA GLY A 106 -3.43 23.11 16.91
C GLY A 106 -3.97 21.89 17.69
N THR A 107 -4.87 21.08 17.12
CA THR A 107 -5.37 19.86 17.79
C THR A 107 -5.38 18.58 16.94
N SER A 108 -4.94 18.60 15.68
CA SER A 108 -4.99 17.43 14.79
C SER A 108 -3.71 17.20 14.00
N ALA A 109 -3.24 15.95 13.98
CA ALA A 109 -2.17 15.46 13.11
C ALA A 109 -2.67 15.03 11.71
N SER A 110 -3.99 15.05 11.48
CA SER A 110 -4.62 14.66 10.21
C SER A 110 -5.14 15.84 9.39
N LEU A 111 -5.41 16.98 10.03
CA LEU A 111 -5.87 18.21 9.36
C LEU A 111 -4.74 18.83 8.54
N SER A 112 -4.83 18.76 7.20
CA SER A 112 -3.83 19.35 6.28
C SER A 112 -4.34 20.59 5.55
N HIS A 113 -5.66 20.78 5.46
CA HIS A 113 -6.26 21.89 4.70
C HIS A 113 -7.55 22.39 5.36
N VAL A 114 -7.69 23.71 5.53
CA VAL A 114 -8.94 24.38 5.91
C VAL A 114 -9.46 25.22 4.73
N VAL A 115 -10.70 24.98 4.32
CA VAL A 115 -11.40 25.75 3.27
C VAL A 115 -12.46 26.63 3.93
N LEU A 116 -12.25 27.94 3.89
CA LEU A 116 -13.23 28.93 4.33
C LEU A 116 -14.23 29.21 3.20
N LEU A 117 -15.44 28.67 3.31
CA LEU A 117 -16.49 28.80 2.30
C LEU A 117 -17.32 30.06 2.59
N SER A 118 -17.22 31.07 1.72
CA SER A 118 -17.83 32.39 2.01
C SER A 118 -18.24 33.17 0.76
N SER A 119 -19.20 34.08 0.91
CA SER A 119 -19.58 35.02 -0.13
C SER A 119 -18.44 36.00 -0.44
N GLN A 120 -18.34 36.43 -1.69
CA GLN A 120 -17.21 37.24 -2.19
C GLN A 120 -17.07 38.59 -1.45
N SER A 121 -18.17 39.15 -0.95
CA SER A 121 -18.21 40.40 -0.18
C SER A 121 -17.52 40.30 1.18
N LEU A 122 -17.40 39.10 1.76
CA LEU A 122 -16.74 38.85 3.04
C LEU A 122 -15.25 38.52 2.90
N HIS A 123 -14.77 38.13 1.72
CA HIS A 123 -13.38 37.71 1.48
C HIS A 123 -12.35 38.76 1.91
N ALA A 124 -12.67 40.06 1.81
CA ALA A 124 -11.78 41.13 2.28
C ALA A 124 -11.64 41.15 3.81
N LYS A 125 -12.73 40.89 4.55
CA LYS A 125 -12.71 40.77 6.03
C LYS A 125 -12.00 39.49 6.46
N ILE A 126 -12.27 38.37 5.80
CA ILE A 126 -11.61 37.08 6.07
C ILE A 126 -10.09 37.20 5.89
N ARG A 127 -9.61 37.80 4.79
CA ARG A 127 -8.17 38.05 4.58
C ARG A 127 -7.56 39.00 5.60
N HIS A 128 -8.35 39.87 6.24
CA HIS A 128 -7.85 40.70 7.34
C HIS A 128 -7.68 39.88 8.61
N VAL A 129 -8.68 39.08 9.00
CA VAL A 129 -8.63 38.18 10.17
C VAL A 129 -7.50 37.15 10.04
N LEU A 130 -7.35 36.52 8.87
CA LEU A 130 -6.28 35.54 8.61
C LEU A 130 -4.87 36.13 8.77
N ARG A 131 -4.67 37.40 8.41
CA ARG A 131 -3.36 38.08 8.59
C ARG A 131 -2.99 38.29 10.06
N THR A 132 -3.97 38.37 10.96
CA THR A 132 -3.73 38.47 12.40
C THR A 132 -3.40 37.10 12.99
N ILE A 133 -4.09 36.04 12.55
CA ILE A 133 -3.84 34.66 13.02
C ILE A 133 -2.47 34.17 12.55
N LEU A 134 -2.16 34.31 11.25
CA LEU A 134 -0.90 33.86 10.65
C LEU A 134 0.33 34.71 11.06
N SER A 135 0.16 35.71 11.93
CA SER A 135 1.27 36.42 12.58
C SER A 135 1.50 36.00 14.04
N GLU A 136 0.65 35.12 14.59
CA GLU A 136 0.73 34.62 15.97
C GLU A 136 1.06 33.12 16.06
N GLU A 137 0.86 32.34 14.99
CA GLU A 137 1.07 30.88 14.96
C GLU A 137 2.04 30.47 13.83
N ASP A 138 3.33 30.31 14.16
CA ASP A 138 4.43 30.03 13.19
C ASP A 138 4.79 28.52 13.08
N GLU A 139 4.02 27.62 13.72
CA GLU A 139 4.39 26.19 13.89
C GLU A 139 3.43 25.15 13.24
N ASN A 140 2.34 25.58 12.58
CA ASN A 140 1.35 24.66 11.99
C ASN A 140 1.44 24.58 10.45
N GLU A 141 1.73 23.40 9.88
CA GLU A 141 1.80 23.15 8.41
C GLU A 141 0.43 23.18 7.68
N VAL A 142 -0.64 23.65 8.32
CA VAL A 142 -2.01 23.57 7.79
C VAL A 142 -2.26 24.65 6.73
N VAL A 143 -2.57 24.24 5.51
CA VAL A 143 -2.95 25.17 4.43
C VAL A 143 -4.31 25.77 4.74
N ILE A 144 -4.50 27.09 4.57
CA ILE A 144 -5.81 27.75 4.67
C ILE A 144 -6.14 28.42 3.34
N SER A 145 -7.27 28.07 2.73
CA SER A 145 -7.80 28.70 1.52
C SER A 145 -9.17 29.33 1.74
N VAL A 146 -9.57 30.23 0.85
CA VAL A 146 -10.90 30.86 0.84
C VAL A 146 -11.59 30.51 -0.47
N SER A 147 -12.76 29.86 -0.39
CA SER A 147 -13.57 29.48 -1.54
C SER A 147 -14.83 30.33 -1.63
N GLN A 148 -15.33 30.53 -2.84
CA GLN A 148 -16.55 31.31 -3.08
C GLN A 148 -17.79 30.42 -2.91
N TRP A 149 -18.66 30.80 -1.97
CA TRP A 149 -20.03 30.28 -1.89
C TRP A 149 -20.83 30.81 -3.09
N PRO A 150 -21.40 29.95 -3.97
CA PRO A 150 -22.27 30.38 -5.05
C PRO A 150 -23.62 30.89 -4.50
N GLU A 151 -23.95 32.16 -4.72
CA GLU A 151 -25.13 32.85 -4.13
C GLU A 151 -26.51 32.22 -4.46
N ARG A 152 -26.55 31.22 -5.35
CA ARG A 152 -27.76 30.50 -5.75
C ARG A 152 -28.00 29.20 -4.97
N LEU A 153 -27.05 28.80 -4.13
CA LEU A 153 -27.07 27.53 -3.40
C LEU A 153 -27.31 27.75 -1.90
N ALA A 154 -28.14 26.91 -1.31
CA ALA A 154 -28.28 26.81 0.14
C ALA A 154 -27.00 26.26 0.79
N LEU A 155 -26.81 26.54 2.08
CA LEU A 155 -25.57 26.23 2.81
C LEU A 155 -25.15 24.75 2.68
N GLY A 156 -26.07 23.81 2.87
CA GLY A 156 -25.76 22.38 2.79
C GLY A 156 -25.34 21.93 1.40
N GLU A 157 -25.91 22.52 0.34
CA GLU A 157 -25.54 22.24 -1.05
C GLU A 157 -24.12 22.74 -1.34
N ALA A 158 -23.82 23.98 -0.91
CA ALA A 158 -22.51 24.59 -1.09
C ALA A 158 -21.41 23.84 -0.32
N LEU A 159 -21.72 23.35 0.89
CA LEU A 159 -20.83 22.49 1.67
C LEU A 159 -20.53 21.16 0.97
N ILE A 160 -21.56 20.43 0.50
CA ILE A 160 -21.39 19.15 -0.21
C ILE A 160 -20.63 19.35 -1.53
N GLN A 161 -20.92 20.43 -2.28
CA GLN A 161 -20.20 20.74 -3.51
C GLN A 161 -18.72 21.09 -3.25
N ALA A 162 -18.42 21.84 -2.19
CA ALA A 162 -17.04 22.15 -1.80
C ALA A 162 -16.29 20.89 -1.33
N ALA A 163 -16.98 19.97 -0.62
CA ALA A 163 -16.42 18.68 -0.23
C ALA A 163 -16.02 17.81 -1.42
N GLY A 164 -16.80 17.83 -2.51
CA GLY A 164 -16.45 17.14 -3.76
C GLY A 164 -15.21 17.70 -4.48
N GLN A 165 -14.56 18.73 -3.94
CA GLN A 165 -13.31 19.33 -4.43
C GLN A 165 -12.14 19.15 -3.45
N ALA A 166 -12.34 18.45 -2.32
CA ALA A 166 -11.29 18.17 -1.35
C ALA A 166 -10.22 17.24 -1.96
N GLY A 167 -8.94 17.57 -1.78
CA GLY A 167 -7.80 16.77 -2.25
C GLY A 167 -7.32 15.72 -1.24
N THR A 168 -8.12 15.41 -0.22
CA THR A 168 -7.78 14.56 0.92
C THR A 168 -8.67 13.32 1.00
N ASP A 169 -8.24 12.31 1.76
CA ASP A 169 -8.98 11.05 1.95
C ASP A 169 -10.34 11.29 2.66
N TRP A 170 -10.38 12.24 3.60
CA TRP A 170 -11.55 12.61 4.40
C TRP A 170 -11.87 14.11 4.35
N VAL A 171 -13.13 14.44 4.62
CA VAL A 171 -13.61 15.82 4.74
C VAL A 171 -14.45 15.99 6.01
N LEU A 172 -14.19 17.08 6.75
CA LEU A 172 -15.02 17.56 7.85
C LEU A 172 -15.91 18.68 7.32
N LEU A 173 -17.23 18.47 7.34
CA LEU A 173 -18.23 19.48 7.08
C LEU A 173 -18.64 20.13 8.40
N ALA A 174 -18.12 21.33 8.66
CA ALA A 174 -18.50 22.12 9.84
C ALA A 174 -19.76 22.97 9.57
N ASP A 175 -20.36 23.48 10.65
CA ASP A 175 -21.37 24.53 10.62
C ASP A 175 -20.74 25.90 10.92
N GLU A 176 -21.57 26.93 11.11
CA GLU A 176 -21.14 28.28 11.47
C GLU A 176 -20.69 28.41 12.94
N GLU A 177 -20.94 27.39 13.78
CA GLU A 177 -20.55 27.32 15.19
C GLU A 177 -19.15 26.71 15.39
N GLY A 178 -18.64 25.98 14.39
CA GLY A 178 -17.33 25.32 14.46
C GLY A 178 -17.33 24.18 15.48
N LEU A 179 -16.17 23.92 16.11
CA LEU A 179 -16.00 22.80 17.03
C LEU A 179 -15.90 23.18 18.52
N GLU A 180 -15.89 24.47 18.83
CA GLU A 180 -15.58 25.01 20.16
C GLU A 180 -16.49 24.49 21.28
N HIS A 181 -17.78 24.31 20.98
CA HIS A 181 -18.81 23.91 21.95
C HIS A 181 -18.83 22.40 22.24
N PHE A 182 -17.98 21.61 21.58
CA PHE A 182 -17.90 20.16 21.76
C PHE A 182 -16.77 19.75 22.71
N ASN A 183 -17.00 18.67 23.47
CA ASN A 183 -15.98 18.11 24.36
C ASN A 183 -14.75 17.59 23.57
N ALA A 184 -13.63 17.37 24.26
CA ALA A 184 -12.38 16.96 23.62
C ALA A 184 -12.51 15.64 22.83
N GLU A 185 -13.33 14.70 23.32
CA GLU A 185 -13.57 13.40 22.69
C GLU A 185 -14.32 13.53 21.36
N THR A 186 -15.40 14.31 21.31
CA THR A 186 -16.16 14.58 20.08
C THR A 186 -15.29 15.32 19.06
N ARG A 187 -14.43 16.24 19.53
CA ARG A 187 -13.44 16.92 18.67
C ARG A 187 -12.41 15.94 18.11
N ASN A 188 -11.89 15.02 18.92
CA ASN A 188 -10.95 13.99 18.46
C ASN A 188 -11.54 13.09 17.37
N ILE A 189 -12.84 12.78 17.46
CA ILE A 189 -13.57 12.02 16.43
C ILE A 189 -13.70 12.84 15.15
N LEU A 190 -14.21 14.08 15.23
CA LEU A 190 -14.44 14.95 14.07
C LEU A 190 -13.14 15.39 13.36
N LEU A 191 -12.03 15.45 14.09
CA LEU A 191 -10.69 15.80 13.57
C LEU A 191 -9.82 14.57 13.24
N LEU A 192 -10.37 13.36 13.32
CA LEU A 192 -9.70 12.08 13.02
C LEU A 192 -8.41 11.83 13.84
N ASN A 193 -8.32 12.40 15.03
CA ASN A 193 -7.21 12.16 15.97
C ASN A 193 -7.20 10.72 16.49
N THR A 194 -8.37 10.07 16.48
CA THR A 194 -8.54 8.63 16.63
C THR A 194 -9.00 8.03 15.30
N PRO A 195 -8.28 7.07 14.70
CA PRO A 195 -8.69 6.45 13.45
C PRO A 195 -10.10 5.83 13.54
N PRO A 196 -11.01 6.13 12.58
CA PRO A 196 -12.37 5.62 12.60
C PRO A 196 -12.38 4.12 12.29
N ARG A 197 -13.09 3.34 13.11
CA ARG A 197 -13.15 1.87 12.99
C ARG A 197 -13.85 1.38 11.72
N ILE A 198 -14.68 2.22 11.10
CA ILE A 198 -15.42 1.96 9.87
C ILE A 198 -15.39 3.25 9.04
N SER A 199 -15.17 3.15 7.73
CA SER A 199 -15.26 4.27 6.79
C SER A 199 -16.70 4.71 6.53
N SER A 200 -17.41 5.17 7.57
CA SER A 200 -18.80 5.65 7.53
C SER A 200 -18.87 7.10 8.02
N PRO A 201 -19.78 7.95 7.49
CA PRO A 201 -19.94 9.31 7.99
C PRO A 201 -20.26 9.32 9.49
N THR A 202 -19.61 10.21 10.24
CA THR A 202 -19.64 10.20 11.70
C THR A 202 -19.79 11.62 12.24
N GLY A 203 -20.63 11.83 13.26
CA GLY A 203 -20.77 13.13 13.92
C GLY A 203 -21.75 13.12 15.11
N PRO A 204 -21.79 14.17 15.95
CA PRO A 204 -22.62 14.22 17.15
C PRO A 204 -24.10 14.55 16.91
N ARG A 205 -24.53 14.79 15.67
CA ARG A 205 -25.90 15.21 15.32
C ARG A 205 -26.45 14.37 14.15
N GLY A 206 -27.54 13.66 14.38
CA GLY A 206 -28.16 12.82 13.36
C GLY A 206 -29.61 12.45 13.65
N VAL A 207 -30.30 12.03 12.60
CA VAL A 207 -31.75 11.80 12.59
C VAL A 207 -32.03 10.38 12.11
N ASP A 208 -32.88 9.67 12.82
CA ASP A 208 -33.32 8.31 12.46
C ASP A 208 -34.40 8.31 11.35
N SER A 209 -34.70 7.14 10.82
CA SER A 209 -35.72 6.85 9.81
C SER A 209 -37.11 7.41 10.15
N ASP A 210 -37.48 7.40 11.44
CA ASP A 210 -38.73 7.97 11.97
C ASP A 210 -38.69 9.51 12.12
N LEU A 211 -37.70 10.20 11.53
CA LEU A 211 -37.47 11.64 11.68
C LEU A 211 -37.30 12.08 13.14
N THR A 212 -36.76 11.19 13.98
CA THR A 212 -36.46 11.46 15.39
C THR A 212 -34.98 11.83 15.54
N CYS A 213 -34.69 12.93 16.21
CA CYS A 213 -33.32 13.37 16.47
C CYS A 213 -32.68 12.52 17.57
N LEU A 214 -31.50 12.01 17.29
CA LEU A 214 -30.76 11.12 18.17
C LEU A 214 -29.97 11.93 19.21
N THR A 215 -29.92 11.44 20.44
CA THR A 215 -29.09 12.03 21.50
C THR A 215 -27.70 11.42 21.40
N PRO A 216 -26.61 12.21 21.24
CA PRO A 216 -25.27 11.67 21.12
C PRO A 216 -24.83 10.92 22.39
N SER A 217 -24.19 9.78 22.18
CA SER A 217 -23.62 8.93 23.22
C SER A 217 -22.23 8.43 22.84
N LEU A 218 -21.50 7.91 23.84
CA LEU A 218 -20.19 7.26 23.62
C LEU A 218 -20.32 5.94 22.85
N THR A 219 -21.48 5.30 22.94
CA THR A 219 -21.90 4.22 22.03
C THR A 219 -22.43 4.80 20.73
N SER A 220 -21.99 4.25 19.59
CA SER A 220 -22.46 4.69 18.26
C SER A 220 -23.94 4.31 18.03
N GLN A 221 -24.73 5.25 17.53
CA GLN A 221 -26.12 5.05 17.11
C GLN A 221 -26.25 5.26 15.59
N ARG A 222 -27.15 4.51 14.94
CA ARG A 222 -27.40 4.65 13.49
C ARG A 222 -28.30 5.84 13.20
N ALA A 223 -27.96 6.62 12.18
CA ALA A 223 -28.83 7.66 11.64
C ALA A 223 -29.21 7.34 10.18
N ALA A 224 -30.43 7.72 9.79
CA ALA A 224 -30.84 7.80 8.39
C ALA A 224 -30.08 8.92 7.66
N TYR A 225 -29.71 10.00 8.36
CA TYR A 225 -28.76 11.01 7.90
C TYR A 225 -28.14 11.79 9.07
N LEU A 226 -26.90 12.25 8.88
CA LEU A 226 -26.22 13.18 9.79
C LEU A 226 -26.38 14.64 9.32
N VAL A 227 -26.17 15.58 10.24
CA VAL A 227 -26.10 17.02 9.95
C VAL A 227 -24.82 17.61 10.56
N PRO A 228 -24.29 18.74 10.05
CA PRO A 228 -23.06 19.33 10.55
C PRO A 228 -23.05 19.63 12.06
N PRO A 229 -21.89 19.47 12.74
CA PRO A 229 -20.63 19.00 12.16
C PRO A 229 -20.61 17.48 11.91
N LEU A 230 -20.10 17.05 10.76
CA LEU A 230 -19.84 15.63 10.46
C LEU A 230 -18.55 15.44 9.67
N VAL A 231 -17.89 14.30 9.87
CA VAL A 231 -16.70 13.88 9.12
C VAL A 231 -17.02 12.65 8.28
N LEU A 232 -16.57 12.61 7.03
CA LEU A 232 -16.84 11.50 6.11
C LEU A 232 -15.71 11.26 5.08
N PRO A 233 -15.56 10.03 4.54
CA PRO A 233 -14.65 9.76 3.43
C PRO A 233 -15.13 10.51 2.18
N VAL A 234 -14.19 11.09 1.41
CA VAL A 234 -14.49 11.77 0.13
C VAL A 234 -15.07 10.79 -0.89
N SER A 235 -14.74 9.50 -0.81
CA SER A 235 -15.31 8.43 -1.65
C SER A 235 -16.81 8.18 -1.46
N LEU A 236 -17.41 8.65 -0.36
CA LEU A 236 -18.85 8.55 -0.10
C LEU A 236 -19.63 9.80 -0.52
N LEU A 237 -18.98 10.78 -1.14
CA LEU A 237 -19.65 11.96 -1.68
C LEU A 237 -20.34 11.65 -3.03
N PRO A 238 -21.51 12.26 -3.28
CA PRO A 238 -22.24 12.08 -4.52
C PRO A 238 -21.63 12.87 -5.70
N PRO A 239 -21.70 12.34 -6.93
CA PRO A 239 -21.26 13.10 -8.10
C PRO A 239 -22.18 14.32 -8.32
N ILE A 240 -21.56 15.49 -8.47
CA ILE A 240 -22.17 16.85 -8.42
C ILE A 240 -23.40 17.05 -9.33
N LYS A 241 -23.62 16.20 -10.34
CA LYS A 241 -24.74 16.30 -11.30
C LYS A 241 -25.96 15.42 -10.97
N SER A 242 -25.97 14.70 -9.84
CA SER A 242 -26.88 13.56 -9.62
C SER A 242 -27.96 13.72 -8.54
N ILE A 243 -28.02 14.85 -7.82
CA ILE A 243 -28.92 15.01 -6.67
C ILE A 243 -29.89 16.18 -6.84
N ASP A 244 -31.15 15.91 -6.50
CA ASP A 244 -32.17 16.90 -6.17
C ASP A 244 -31.92 17.41 -4.74
N LEU A 245 -31.38 18.63 -4.64
CA LEU A 245 -30.68 19.12 -3.44
C LEU A 245 -31.55 19.93 -2.47
N ASP A 246 -32.86 20.05 -2.72
CA ASP A 246 -33.86 20.70 -1.84
C ASP A 246 -33.77 20.24 -0.35
N LYS A 247 -33.23 19.04 -0.10
CA LYS A 247 -32.92 18.51 1.24
C LYS A 247 -31.52 17.88 1.26
N PRO A 248 -30.43 18.65 1.43
CA PRO A 248 -29.07 18.17 1.17
C PRO A 248 -28.63 17.05 2.12
N TRP A 249 -28.98 17.13 3.41
CA TRP A 249 -28.57 16.12 4.40
C TRP A 249 -29.32 14.78 4.27
N PRO A 250 -30.68 14.75 4.14
CA PRO A 250 -31.38 13.51 3.79
C PRO A 250 -30.95 12.94 2.43
N ALA A 251 -30.63 13.77 1.45
CA ALA A 251 -30.14 13.30 0.15
C ALA A 251 -28.74 12.67 0.26
N LEU A 252 -27.82 13.29 1.00
CA LEU A 252 -26.50 12.74 1.30
C LEU A 252 -26.63 11.41 2.08
N GLY A 253 -27.46 11.36 3.13
CA GLY A 253 -27.68 10.14 3.90
C GLY A 253 -28.28 9.00 3.07
N ASN A 254 -29.22 9.30 2.16
CA ASN A 254 -29.77 8.33 1.21
C ASN A 254 -28.77 7.88 0.14
N TYR A 255 -27.81 8.73 -0.24
CA TYR A 255 -26.72 8.33 -1.13
C TYR A 255 -25.74 7.41 -0.38
N VAL A 256 -25.30 7.83 0.81
CA VAL A 256 -24.41 7.06 1.69
C VAL A 256 -25.00 5.69 2.02
N SER A 257 -26.29 5.58 2.38
CA SER A 257 -26.91 4.30 2.73
C SER A 257 -27.06 3.34 1.53
N ARG A 258 -26.90 3.84 0.30
CA ARG A 258 -26.91 3.05 -0.95
C ARG A 258 -25.52 2.78 -1.52
N SER A 259 -24.54 3.62 -1.19
CA SER A 259 -23.19 3.61 -1.78
C SER A 259 -22.08 3.23 -0.80
N GLY A 260 -22.34 3.30 0.51
CA GLY A 260 -21.39 2.96 1.57
C GLY A 260 -21.54 1.52 2.07
N SER A 261 -20.61 1.10 2.93
CA SER A 261 -20.59 -0.22 3.57
C SER A 261 -21.62 -0.41 4.69
N THR A 262 -22.30 0.66 5.09
CA THR A 262 -23.30 0.68 6.16
C THR A 262 -24.68 1.05 5.59
N SER A 263 -25.73 0.28 5.91
CA SER A 263 -27.13 0.54 5.54
C SER A 263 -27.77 1.74 6.28
N SER A 264 -26.96 2.73 6.64
CA SER A 264 -27.29 3.93 7.40
C SER A 264 -26.62 5.14 6.77
N GLY A 265 -27.25 6.32 6.81
CA GLY A 265 -26.65 7.57 6.31
C GLY A 265 -25.52 8.13 7.16
N GLY A 266 -25.26 7.54 8.33
CA GLY A 266 -24.08 7.76 9.15
C GLY A 266 -24.25 7.28 10.60
N GLN A 267 -23.27 7.59 11.43
CA GLN A 267 -23.18 7.22 12.84
C GLN A 267 -23.20 8.45 13.75
N VAL A 268 -24.10 8.43 14.74
CA VAL A 268 -24.18 9.41 15.81
C VAL A 268 -23.32 8.94 16.99
N ILE A 269 -22.28 9.71 17.29
CA ILE A 269 -21.34 9.41 18.39
C ILE A 269 -20.77 10.71 18.96
N GLY A 270 -20.45 10.69 20.25
CA GLY A 270 -19.84 11.80 20.98
C GLY A 270 -20.69 12.22 22.17
N SER A 271 -20.53 13.46 22.61
CA SER A 271 -21.24 14.02 23.74
C SER A 271 -21.57 15.49 23.50
N SER A 272 -22.83 15.86 23.77
CA SER A 272 -23.28 17.24 23.84
C SER A 272 -23.75 17.57 25.25
N ASN A 273 -23.97 18.85 25.55
CA ASN A 273 -24.55 19.31 26.83
C ASN A 273 -26.05 18.96 26.99
N GLY A 274 -26.54 17.89 26.34
CA GLY A 274 -27.95 17.49 26.33
C GLY A 274 -28.87 18.39 25.49
N SER A 275 -28.37 19.47 24.89
CA SER A 275 -29.19 20.33 24.02
C SER A 275 -29.47 19.65 22.67
N LEU A 276 -30.76 19.49 22.39
CA LEU A 276 -31.32 19.13 21.08
C LEU A 276 -31.79 20.37 20.30
N GLU A 277 -31.34 21.59 20.63
CA GLU A 277 -31.77 22.81 19.93
C GLU A 277 -31.49 22.75 18.42
N TRP A 278 -30.36 22.13 18.02
CA TRP A 278 -30.02 21.84 16.63
C TRP A 278 -31.11 21.05 15.88
N CYS A 279 -31.89 20.22 16.59
CA CYS A 279 -32.91 19.36 15.99
C CYS A 279 -34.00 20.20 15.31
N THR A 280 -34.42 21.32 15.90
CA THR A 280 -35.52 22.13 15.34
C THR A 280 -35.12 22.82 14.03
N THR A 281 -33.84 23.15 13.86
CA THR A 281 -33.25 23.72 12.64
C THR A 281 -33.30 22.75 11.45
N TYR A 282 -33.09 21.46 11.68
CA TYR A 282 -33.03 20.45 10.60
C TYR A 282 -34.30 19.58 10.50
N VAL A 283 -35.09 19.49 11.57
CA VAL A 283 -36.34 18.71 11.65
C VAL A 283 -37.44 19.54 12.36
N PRO A 284 -38.13 20.44 11.64
CA PRO A 284 -39.12 21.35 12.23
C PRO A 284 -40.36 20.68 12.88
N ASN A 285 -40.56 19.38 12.65
CA ASN A 285 -41.72 18.59 13.10
C ASN A 285 -41.34 17.46 14.08
N SER A 286 -40.15 17.49 14.70
CA SER A 286 -39.67 16.43 15.61
C SER A 286 -40.58 16.26 16.83
N ARG A 287 -40.82 15.01 17.25
CA ARG A 287 -41.47 14.71 18.55
C ARG A 287 -40.45 14.90 19.69
N PRO A 288 -40.83 15.50 20.83
CA PRO A 288 -39.93 15.65 21.97
C PRO A 288 -39.67 14.28 22.64
N VAL A 289 -38.38 13.93 22.79
CA VAL A 289 -37.95 12.71 23.50
C VAL A 289 -37.35 13.11 24.85
N THR A 290 -37.78 12.43 25.91
CA THR A 290 -37.30 12.63 27.28
C THR A 290 -36.02 11.83 27.53
N PRO A 291 -34.96 12.37 28.14
CA PRO A 291 -33.74 11.60 28.41
C PRO A 291 -33.98 10.59 29.54
N LEU A 292 -33.67 9.31 29.28
CA LEU A 292 -33.56 8.30 30.34
C LEU A 292 -32.12 8.30 30.86
N LEU A 293 -31.94 8.84 32.07
CA LEU A 293 -30.69 8.70 32.83
C LEU A 293 -30.63 7.29 33.42
N VAL A 294 -29.60 6.53 33.05
CA VAL A 294 -29.14 5.36 33.80
C VAL A 294 -27.67 5.57 34.14
N ASP A 295 -27.42 5.76 35.43
CA ASP A 295 -26.10 5.95 36.01
C ASP A 295 -25.59 4.60 36.53
N TYR A 296 -24.41 4.17 36.06
CA TYR A 296 -23.53 3.30 36.83
C TYR A 296 -22.08 3.56 36.43
N SER A 297 -21.26 3.83 37.45
CA SER A 297 -19.85 4.20 37.36
C SER A 297 -18.94 3.09 37.90
N ALA A 298 -17.68 3.07 37.43
CA ALA A 298 -16.58 2.16 37.80
C ALA A 298 -16.81 0.66 37.45
N GLU A 299 -15.90 -0.05 36.79
CA GLU A 299 -14.46 -0.13 37.06
C GLU A 299 -13.60 -0.10 35.78
N LEU A 300 -12.57 0.74 35.77
CA LEU A 300 -11.51 0.71 34.76
C LEU A 300 -10.18 0.40 35.46
N SER A 301 -9.76 -0.86 35.43
CA SER A 301 -8.54 -1.33 36.11
C SER A 301 -7.54 -1.92 35.12
N VAL A 302 -6.50 -1.12 34.84
CA VAL A 302 -5.11 -1.47 34.51
C VAL A 302 -4.82 -2.95 34.19
N LEU A 303 -4.48 -3.24 32.94
CA LEU A 303 -3.53 -4.30 32.59
C LEU A 303 -2.48 -3.78 31.62
N VAL A 304 -1.37 -3.29 32.19
CA VAL A 304 -0.08 -3.27 31.49
C VAL A 304 0.41 -4.72 31.48
N ALA A 305 0.39 -5.37 30.32
CA ALA A 305 0.96 -6.70 30.17
C ALA A 305 2.48 -6.64 30.27
N GLN A 306 3.01 -6.97 31.45
CA GLN A 306 4.40 -7.39 31.60
C GLN A 306 4.57 -8.84 31.15
N ASP A 307 5.74 -9.15 30.60
CA ASP A 307 6.13 -10.51 30.21
C ASP A 307 5.88 -11.53 31.32
N THR A 308 5.04 -12.52 31.02
CA THR A 308 5.04 -13.80 31.72
C THR A 308 4.95 -14.92 30.69
N ASN A 309 5.71 -15.99 30.92
CA ASN A 309 5.91 -17.09 29.97
C ASN A 309 4.58 -17.72 29.50
N ALA A 310 4.12 -17.34 28.32
CA ALA A 310 3.00 -17.99 27.66
C ALA A 310 3.47 -19.27 26.96
N THR A 311 3.30 -20.41 27.63
CA THR A 311 3.27 -21.72 26.94
C THR A 311 2.22 -21.70 25.85
N SER A 312 2.59 -22.16 24.65
CA SER A 312 1.76 -22.10 23.44
C SER A 312 0.38 -22.77 23.59
N SER A 313 -0.64 -21.97 23.90
CA SER A 313 -2.03 -22.32 23.60
C SER A 313 -2.29 -22.03 22.12
N ASN A 314 -2.69 -23.04 21.35
CA ASN A 314 -3.28 -22.80 20.04
C ASN A 314 -4.62 -22.08 20.29
N GLU A 315 -4.68 -20.79 19.97
CA GLU A 315 -5.92 -20.01 20.06
C GLU A 315 -6.94 -20.58 19.07
N THR A 316 -8.02 -21.13 19.62
CA THR A 316 -9.18 -21.55 18.84
C THR A 316 -9.86 -20.31 18.27
N GLY A 317 -10.26 -20.39 17.01
CA GLY A 317 -10.90 -19.30 16.27
C GLY A 317 -12.13 -19.82 15.54
N SER A 318 -12.93 -18.89 15.03
CA SER A 318 -14.25 -19.16 14.49
C SER A 318 -14.39 -18.63 13.06
N PHE A 319 -14.68 -19.55 12.15
CA PHE A 319 -14.72 -19.31 10.71
C PHE A 319 -16.12 -19.59 10.16
N LEU A 320 -16.58 -18.70 9.29
CA LEU A 320 -17.78 -18.88 8.47
C LEU A 320 -17.34 -18.85 7.01
N LEU A 321 -17.59 -19.92 6.27
CA LEU A 321 -17.36 -19.98 4.84
C LEU A 321 -18.70 -19.98 4.11
N VAL A 322 -18.79 -19.31 2.96
CA VAL A 322 -20.02 -19.24 2.16
C VAL A 322 -19.70 -19.37 0.67
N ALA A 323 -20.33 -20.31 -0.01
CA ALA A 323 -20.17 -20.54 -1.45
C ALA A 323 -21.47 -21.06 -2.09
N HIS A 324 -21.63 -20.88 -3.41
CA HIS A 324 -22.64 -21.60 -4.18
C HIS A 324 -22.18 -23.06 -4.37
N ALA A 325 -23.12 -23.99 -4.55
CA ALA A 325 -22.82 -25.42 -4.66
C ALA A 325 -21.76 -25.83 -5.73
N PRO A 326 -21.68 -25.21 -6.93
CA PRO A 326 -20.62 -25.51 -7.90
C PRO A 326 -19.21 -25.11 -7.43
N GLU A 327 -19.10 -24.05 -6.63
CA GLU A 327 -17.86 -23.49 -6.09
C GLU A 327 -17.42 -24.19 -4.81
N ALA A 328 -18.35 -24.80 -4.07
CA ALA A 328 -18.11 -25.31 -2.73
C ALA A 328 -16.98 -26.35 -2.67
N GLY A 329 -16.85 -27.20 -3.71
CA GLY A 329 -15.82 -28.23 -3.79
C GLY A 329 -14.38 -27.71 -3.66
N TYR A 330 -14.10 -26.47 -4.09
CA TYR A 330 -12.76 -25.88 -3.98
C TYR A 330 -12.39 -25.47 -2.55
N LEU A 331 -13.38 -25.18 -1.69
CA LEU A 331 -13.15 -24.71 -0.33
C LEU A 331 -13.18 -25.83 0.72
N VAL A 332 -13.73 -27.01 0.40
CA VAL A 332 -13.78 -28.16 1.33
C VAL A 332 -12.43 -28.47 1.99
N PRO A 333 -11.27 -28.52 1.28
CA PRO A 333 -9.98 -28.78 1.92
C PRO A 333 -9.58 -27.72 2.95
N LEU A 334 -9.90 -26.44 2.68
CA LEU A 334 -9.65 -25.35 3.62
C LEU A 334 -10.49 -25.51 4.89
N VAL A 335 -11.78 -25.86 4.77
CA VAL A 335 -12.64 -26.14 5.93
C VAL A 335 -12.10 -27.30 6.75
N CYS A 336 -11.69 -28.39 6.10
CA CYS A 336 -11.13 -29.56 6.77
C CYS A 336 -9.82 -29.26 7.50
N GLU A 337 -8.90 -28.50 6.89
CA GLU A 337 -7.65 -28.09 7.55
C GLU A 337 -7.93 -27.16 8.75
N LEU A 338 -8.85 -26.20 8.63
CA LEU A 338 -9.23 -25.33 9.77
C LEU A 338 -9.74 -26.14 10.96
N VAL A 339 -10.59 -27.15 10.73
CA VAL A 339 -11.07 -28.07 11.79
C VAL A 339 -9.93 -28.93 12.34
N GLN A 340 -9.03 -29.42 11.49
CA GLN A 340 -7.86 -30.20 11.89
C GLN A 340 -6.84 -29.39 12.72
N GLN A 341 -6.71 -28.08 12.46
CA GLN A 341 -5.92 -27.14 13.26
C GLN A 341 -6.58 -26.79 14.60
N GLY A 342 -7.85 -27.19 14.82
CA GLY A 342 -8.60 -27.00 16.06
C GLY A 342 -9.44 -25.72 16.09
N HIS A 343 -9.73 -25.12 14.93
CA HIS A 343 -10.67 -24.01 14.80
C HIS A 343 -12.11 -24.51 14.60
N TYR A 344 -13.10 -23.71 14.98
CA TYR A 344 -14.49 -23.94 14.62
C TYR A 344 -14.71 -23.40 13.20
N ALA A 345 -15.21 -24.25 12.29
CA ALA A 345 -15.52 -23.84 10.92
C ALA A 345 -16.93 -24.31 10.52
N THR A 346 -17.79 -23.34 10.20
CA THR A 346 -19.12 -23.55 9.61
C THR A 346 -19.06 -23.21 8.12
N PHE A 347 -19.53 -24.10 7.26
CA PHE A 347 -19.58 -23.89 5.81
C PHE A 347 -21.02 -23.89 5.30
N LEU A 348 -21.46 -22.76 4.74
CA LEU A 348 -22.77 -22.61 4.13
C LEU A 348 -22.64 -22.81 2.61
N VAL A 349 -23.35 -23.80 2.09
CA VAL A 349 -23.42 -24.13 0.67
C VAL A 349 -24.80 -23.73 0.15
N LEU A 350 -24.83 -22.72 -0.71
CA LEU A 350 -26.06 -22.19 -1.32
C LEU A 350 -26.46 -23.04 -2.53
N GLU A 351 -27.69 -23.59 -2.50
CA GLU A 351 -28.22 -24.45 -3.56
C GLU A 351 -29.15 -23.69 -4.51
N GLY A 352 -28.65 -23.38 -5.71
CA GLY A 352 -29.38 -22.68 -6.76
C GLY A 352 -30.51 -23.50 -7.38
N THR A 353 -31.61 -22.83 -7.76
CA THR A 353 -32.75 -23.45 -8.45
C THR A 353 -32.41 -23.85 -9.89
N GLY A 354 -31.88 -25.06 -10.12
CA GLY A 354 -31.81 -25.60 -11.48
C GLY A 354 -31.00 -26.88 -11.70
N HIS A 355 -29.83 -27.03 -11.07
CA HIS A 355 -28.91 -28.13 -11.35
C HIS A 355 -28.38 -28.77 -10.07
N SER A 356 -28.91 -29.94 -9.75
CA SER A 356 -28.39 -30.84 -8.72
C SER A 356 -27.05 -31.44 -9.17
N ILE A 357 -25.94 -30.81 -8.76
CA ILE A 357 -24.62 -31.46 -8.80
C ILE A 357 -24.66 -32.66 -7.83
N PRO A 358 -24.05 -33.82 -8.13
CA PRO A 358 -24.07 -34.97 -7.22
C PRO A 358 -23.40 -34.68 -5.86
N LEU A 359 -24.22 -34.41 -4.86
CA LEU A 359 -23.85 -34.14 -3.45
C LEU A 359 -23.08 -35.30 -2.78
N SER A 360 -23.02 -36.47 -3.40
CA SER A 360 -22.28 -37.65 -2.93
C SER A 360 -20.78 -37.39 -2.71
N GLY A 361 -20.18 -36.40 -3.39
CA GLY A 361 -18.80 -35.99 -3.11
C GLY A 361 -18.67 -35.23 -1.78
N LEU A 362 -19.41 -34.14 -1.63
CA LEU A 362 -19.39 -33.28 -0.43
C LEU A 362 -19.78 -34.03 0.85
N ALA A 363 -20.77 -34.93 0.78
CA ALA A 363 -21.17 -35.76 1.91
C ALA A 363 -20.08 -36.74 2.37
N SER A 364 -19.20 -37.20 1.47
CA SER A 364 -18.07 -38.06 1.85
C SER A 364 -16.99 -37.26 2.60
N TYR A 365 -16.72 -36.02 2.19
CA TYR A 365 -15.72 -35.17 2.84
C TYR A 365 -16.15 -34.66 4.23
N SER A 366 -17.44 -34.39 4.43
CA SER A 366 -17.93 -33.94 5.75
C SER A 366 -17.82 -35.03 6.83
N GLU A 367 -18.04 -36.30 6.47
CA GLU A 367 -17.84 -37.42 7.40
C GLU A 367 -16.36 -37.65 7.74
N GLU A 368 -15.44 -37.44 6.79
CA GLU A 368 -13.99 -37.63 7.01
C GLU A 368 -13.39 -36.54 7.92
N CYS A 369 -13.73 -35.27 7.73
CA CYS A 369 -13.11 -34.15 8.47
C CYS A 369 -13.98 -33.50 9.56
N ARG A 370 -15.20 -34.01 9.80
CA ARG A 370 -16.15 -33.52 10.82
C ARG A 370 -16.55 -32.04 10.68
N ALA A 371 -16.40 -31.46 9.49
CA ALA A 371 -16.79 -30.10 9.20
C ALA A 371 -18.32 -29.91 9.29
N VAL A 372 -18.77 -28.79 9.84
CA VAL A 372 -20.19 -28.44 9.90
C VAL A 372 -20.59 -27.79 8.58
N ILE A 373 -21.10 -28.59 7.64
CA ILE A 373 -21.59 -28.11 6.35
C ILE A 373 -23.12 -28.02 6.36
N HIS A 374 -23.66 -26.84 6.08
CA HIS A 374 -25.09 -26.59 5.94
C HIS A 374 -25.45 -26.32 4.49
N HIS A 375 -26.42 -27.09 3.99
CA HIS A 375 -27.02 -26.90 2.66
C HIS A 375 -28.22 -25.97 2.81
N VAL A 376 -28.15 -24.79 2.18
CA VAL A 376 -29.17 -23.74 2.28
C VAL A 376 -29.81 -23.55 0.91
N PRO A 377 -31.10 -23.91 0.72
CA PRO A 377 -31.80 -23.68 -0.53
C PRO A 377 -31.88 -22.17 -0.83
N THR A 378 -31.50 -21.74 -2.04
CA THR A 378 -31.72 -20.33 -2.41
C THR A 378 -33.22 -20.10 -2.65
N SER A 379 -33.89 -19.44 -1.71
CA SER A 379 -35.28 -19.02 -1.85
C SER A 379 -35.41 -17.89 -2.88
N SER A 380 -36.58 -17.79 -3.53
CA SER A 380 -36.92 -16.70 -4.46
C SER A 380 -37.02 -15.32 -3.79
N TYR A 381 -37.03 -15.26 -2.45
CA TYR A 381 -37.26 -14.07 -1.64
C TYR A 381 -36.08 -13.83 -0.68
N ALA A 382 -35.39 -12.70 -0.87
CA ALA A 382 -34.15 -12.41 -0.15
C ALA A 382 -34.34 -12.21 1.37
N GLU A 383 -35.52 -11.79 1.83
CA GLU A 383 -35.82 -11.56 3.25
C GLU A 383 -35.95 -12.89 4.03
N ASP A 384 -36.60 -13.90 3.44
CA ASP A 384 -36.70 -15.24 4.05
C ASP A 384 -35.31 -15.90 4.17
N MET A 385 -34.46 -15.76 3.14
CA MET A 385 -33.08 -16.26 3.19
C MET A 385 -32.25 -15.62 4.30
N GLN A 386 -32.43 -14.32 4.60
CA GLN A 386 -31.70 -13.66 5.69
C GLN A 386 -32.05 -14.28 7.04
N HIS A 387 -33.35 -14.43 7.33
CA HIS A 387 -33.82 -15.02 8.58
C HIS A 387 -33.34 -16.47 8.77
N GLU A 388 -33.22 -17.24 7.69
CA GLU A 388 -32.68 -18.60 7.75
C GLU A 388 -31.15 -18.61 7.99
N LEU A 389 -30.39 -17.83 7.22
CA LEU A 389 -28.93 -17.76 7.28
C LEU A 389 -28.39 -17.33 8.65
N ILE A 390 -29.09 -16.41 9.34
CA ILE A 390 -28.70 -15.92 10.68
C ILE A 390 -28.58 -17.06 11.71
N ASN A 391 -29.38 -18.12 11.60
CA ASN A 391 -29.35 -19.22 12.57
C ASN A 391 -28.07 -20.08 12.49
N TYR A 392 -27.34 -20.03 11.37
CA TYR A 392 -26.11 -20.78 11.17
C TYR A 392 -24.84 -19.97 11.48
N VAL A 393 -24.99 -18.70 11.86
CA VAL A 393 -23.89 -17.79 12.22
C VAL A 393 -23.33 -18.14 13.60
N PRO A 394 -22.01 -18.40 13.73
CA PRO A 394 -21.35 -18.45 15.04
C PRO A 394 -21.43 -17.10 15.76
N ARG A 395 -21.74 -17.10 17.07
CA ARG A 395 -21.88 -15.86 17.86
C ARG A 395 -20.60 -15.03 17.90
N ASP A 396 -19.48 -15.72 18.10
CA ASP A 396 -18.15 -15.14 18.19
C ASP A 396 -17.42 -15.47 16.88
N LEU A 397 -17.64 -14.67 15.83
CA LEU A 397 -17.08 -14.92 14.50
C LEU A 397 -15.82 -14.09 14.26
N ASP A 398 -14.67 -14.74 14.02
CA ASP A 398 -13.40 -14.07 13.72
C ASP A 398 -13.24 -13.77 12.22
N VAL A 399 -13.61 -14.73 11.37
CA VAL A 399 -13.28 -14.71 9.94
C VAL A 399 -14.46 -15.18 9.08
N LEU A 400 -14.81 -14.39 8.07
CA LEU A 400 -15.77 -14.73 7.03
C LEU A 400 -15.05 -14.89 5.69
N ILE A 401 -15.16 -16.05 5.05
CA ILE A 401 -14.61 -16.31 3.71
C ILE A 401 -15.77 -16.52 2.74
N SER A 402 -15.88 -15.67 1.72
CA SER A 402 -16.95 -15.72 0.72
C SER A 402 -16.40 -15.99 -0.68
N ALA A 403 -16.95 -17.00 -1.36
CA ALA A 403 -16.74 -17.27 -2.79
C ALA A 403 -17.87 -16.70 -3.67
N LEU A 404 -18.72 -15.84 -3.11
CA LEU A 404 -19.93 -15.32 -3.75
C LEU A 404 -19.64 -14.00 -4.48
N GLN A 405 -20.18 -13.87 -5.69
CA GLN A 405 -19.87 -12.78 -6.62
C GLN A 405 -21.06 -11.82 -6.72
N GLU A 406 -20.88 -10.56 -6.29
CA GLU A 406 -21.88 -9.48 -6.33
C GLU A 406 -23.26 -9.76 -5.68
N ASP A 407 -23.37 -10.81 -4.86
CA ASP A 407 -24.62 -11.22 -4.22
C ASP A 407 -25.05 -10.27 -3.09
N LYS A 408 -26.10 -9.49 -3.34
CA LYS A 408 -26.82 -8.66 -2.36
C LYS A 408 -27.12 -9.35 -1.01
N PRO A 409 -27.59 -10.62 -0.94
CA PRO A 409 -27.83 -11.28 0.35
C PRO A 409 -26.55 -11.45 1.20
N VAL A 410 -25.37 -11.51 0.58
CA VAL A 410 -24.09 -11.57 1.31
C VAL A 410 -23.74 -10.23 1.92
N PHE A 411 -23.96 -9.13 1.20
CA PHE A 411 -23.79 -7.78 1.77
C PHE A 411 -24.74 -7.56 2.96
N GLN A 412 -25.96 -8.08 2.89
CA GLN A 412 -26.94 -8.02 3.98
C GLN A 412 -26.54 -8.92 5.16
N LEU A 413 -26.05 -10.14 4.91
CA LEU A 413 -25.47 -11.01 5.93
C LEU A 413 -24.26 -10.34 6.61
N VAL A 414 -23.33 -9.78 5.84
CA VAL A 414 -22.15 -9.04 6.34
C VAL A 414 -22.54 -7.85 7.20
N ALA A 415 -23.53 -7.06 6.79
CA ALA A 415 -24.03 -5.94 7.57
C ALA A 415 -24.58 -6.41 8.94
N HIS A 416 -25.37 -7.51 8.94
CA HIS A 416 -25.92 -8.09 10.15
C HIS A 416 -24.85 -8.75 11.06
N LEU A 417 -23.84 -9.38 10.47
CA LEU A 417 -22.67 -9.92 11.19
C LEU A 417 -21.89 -8.81 11.90
N ALA A 418 -21.65 -7.69 11.21
CA ALA A 418 -20.97 -6.52 11.76
C ALA A 418 -21.80 -5.78 12.83
N GLU A 419 -23.12 -5.98 12.88
CA GLU A 419 -24.00 -5.44 13.92
C GLU A 419 -23.94 -6.25 15.23
N ASN A 420 -23.82 -7.58 15.12
CA ASN A 420 -23.88 -8.49 16.27
C ASN A 420 -22.50 -8.91 16.83
N ALA A 421 -21.42 -8.70 16.09
CA ALA A 421 -20.04 -8.95 16.52
C ALA A 421 -19.61 -7.99 17.64
N THR A 422 -20.05 -8.26 18.87
CA THR A 422 -19.88 -7.36 20.03
C THR A 422 -18.48 -7.36 20.64
N GLN A 423 -17.53 -8.18 20.16
CA GLN A 423 -16.19 -8.32 20.76
C GLN A 423 -14.99 -8.41 19.79
N GLY A 424 -15.14 -8.23 18.46
CA GLY A 424 -14.00 -8.39 17.54
C GLY A 424 -14.08 -7.65 16.19
N LEU A 425 -12.92 -7.42 15.58
CA LEU A 425 -12.78 -6.97 14.18
C LEU A 425 -12.94 -8.18 13.24
N LEU A 426 -14.16 -8.42 12.76
CA LEU A 426 -14.44 -9.47 11.77
C LEU A 426 -13.62 -9.26 10.48
N SER A 427 -12.79 -10.24 10.13
CA SER A 427 -12.07 -10.24 8.85
C SER A 427 -12.91 -10.88 7.75
N MET A 428 -13.31 -10.11 6.73
CA MET A 428 -14.10 -10.60 5.59
C MET A 428 -13.22 -10.76 4.34
N VAL A 429 -12.87 -11.99 3.98
CA VAL A 429 -12.14 -12.31 2.76
C VAL A 429 -13.13 -12.68 1.64
N ARG A 430 -12.93 -12.15 0.44
CA ARG A 430 -13.75 -12.44 -0.75
C ARG A 430 -12.87 -13.01 -1.84
N ILE A 431 -13.12 -14.24 -2.26
CA ILE A 431 -12.30 -14.95 -3.24
C ILE A 431 -13.05 -14.98 -4.59
N PRO A 432 -12.51 -14.41 -5.67
CA PRO A 432 -13.09 -14.49 -7.00
C PRO A 432 -13.21 -15.94 -7.48
N LYS A 433 -14.28 -16.26 -8.21
CA LYS A 433 -14.58 -17.61 -8.71
C LYS A 433 -13.44 -18.19 -9.55
N GLU A 434 -12.79 -17.35 -10.34
CA GLU A 434 -11.65 -17.64 -11.20
C GLU A 434 -10.36 -17.98 -10.43
N ASP A 435 -10.28 -17.63 -9.14
CA ASP A 435 -9.12 -17.86 -8.27
C ASP A 435 -9.31 -19.08 -7.34
N LEU A 436 -10.56 -19.53 -7.11
CA LEU A 436 -10.90 -20.71 -6.29
C LEU A 436 -10.09 -21.98 -6.60
N PRO A 437 -9.81 -22.36 -7.88
CA PRO A 437 -9.01 -23.55 -8.19
C PRO A 437 -7.55 -23.47 -7.74
N TYR A 438 -7.09 -22.32 -7.26
CA TYR A 438 -5.69 -22.03 -6.93
C TYR A 438 -5.52 -21.60 -5.46
N CYS A 439 -6.48 -21.98 -4.60
CA CYS A 439 -6.58 -21.56 -3.20
C CYS A 439 -6.03 -22.56 -2.17
N ASP A 440 -5.34 -23.62 -2.59
CA ASP A 440 -4.76 -24.63 -1.68
C ASP A 440 -3.83 -24.02 -0.62
N TRP A 441 -3.06 -23.00 -0.99
CA TRP A 441 -2.15 -22.25 -0.12
C TRP A 441 -2.83 -21.55 1.07
N LEU A 442 -4.14 -21.25 1.00
CA LEU A 442 -4.89 -20.60 2.09
C LEU A 442 -4.94 -21.46 3.35
N SER A 443 -4.85 -22.78 3.20
CA SER A 443 -4.82 -23.75 4.31
C SER A 443 -3.61 -23.58 5.25
N ALA A 444 -2.53 -22.94 4.77
CA ALA A 444 -1.32 -22.67 5.54
C ALA A 444 -1.32 -21.30 6.27
N VAL A 445 -2.40 -20.52 6.18
CA VAL A 445 -2.54 -19.22 6.86
C VAL A 445 -3.07 -19.43 8.29
N ASP A 446 -2.34 -18.93 9.29
CA ASP A 446 -2.77 -19.01 10.70
C ASP A 446 -3.86 -17.98 11.06
N LEU A 447 -4.56 -18.18 12.19
CA LEU A 447 -5.69 -17.34 12.62
C LEU A 447 -5.35 -15.84 12.68
N GLU A 448 -4.14 -15.50 13.14
CA GLU A 448 -3.67 -14.11 13.19
C GLU A 448 -3.46 -13.54 11.78
N GLY A 449 -2.90 -14.33 10.86
CA GLY A 449 -2.84 -13.99 9.44
C GLY A 449 -4.23 -13.75 8.82
N TRP A 450 -5.23 -14.58 9.13
CA TRP A 450 -6.60 -14.37 8.66
C TRP A 450 -7.25 -13.09 9.23
N LYS A 451 -7.10 -12.84 10.54
CA LYS A 451 -7.60 -11.62 11.21
C LYS A 451 -6.99 -10.36 10.59
N ASN A 452 -5.74 -10.44 10.15
CA ASN A 452 -4.99 -9.33 9.55
C ASN A 452 -4.95 -9.35 8.00
N TRP A 453 -5.83 -10.11 7.34
CA TRP A 453 -5.81 -10.26 5.88
C TRP A 453 -5.74 -8.91 5.14
N HIS A 454 -6.56 -7.94 5.54
CA HIS A 454 -6.64 -6.61 4.91
C HIS A 454 -5.66 -5.57 5.46
N SER A 455 -4.91 -5.91 6.52
CA SER A 455 -3.87 -5.02 7.07
C SER A 455 -2.72 -4.88 6.07
N ALA A 456 -2.26 -6.00 5.50
CA ALA A 456 -1.11 -6.05 4.59
C ALA A 456 -1.47 -5.57 3.17
N GLN A 457 -1.03 -4.36 2.79
CA GLN A 457 -1.26 -3.76 1.48
C GLN A 457 -0.02 -3.87 0.59
N ILE A 458 -0.13 -4.53 -0.56
CA ILE A 458 0.96 -4.64 -1.55
C ILE A 458 0.70 -3.65 -2.70
N GLU A 459 1.70 -2.84 -3.03
CA GLU A 459 1.69 -1.94 -4.20
C GLU A 459 2.73 -2.40 -5.23
N LEU A 460 2.36 -2.39 -6.50
CA LEU A 460 3.27 -2.73 -7.60
C LEU A 460 4.02 -1.48 -8.06
N SER A 461 5.34 -1.57 -8.18
CA SER A 461 6.20 -0.52 -8.75
C SER A 461 6.95 -1.07 -9.95
N VAL A 462 6.46 -0.76 -11.15
CA VAL A 462 7.09 -1.11 -12.43
C VAL A 462 8.07 0.00 -12.82
N ILE A 463 9.25 -0.37 -13.32
CA ILE A 463 10.30 0.55 -13.77
C ILE A 463 10.66 0.23 -15.22
N THR A 464 10.60 1.23 -16.10
CA THR A 464 10.86 1.05 -17.54
C THR A 464 11.53 2.27 -18.19
N ASP A 465 12.24 2.01 -19.29
CA ASP A 465 12.84 3.03 -20.16
C ASP A 465 12.33 2.84 -21.60
N ASN A 466 13.09 2.15 -22.46
CA ASN A 466 12.84 2.07 -23.91
C ASN A 466 12.80 0.62 -24.44
N ARG A 467 12.15 -0.27 -23.68
CA ARG A 467 12.07 -1.72 -23.98
C ARG A 467 10.63 -2.20 -24.10
N PRO A 468 9.87 -1.76 -25.13
CA PRO A 468 8.42 -1.92 -25.19
C PRO A 468 7.97 -3.39 -25.15
N GLN A 469 8.64 -4.29 -25.88
CA GLN A 469 8.35 -5.73 -25.86
C GLN A 469 8.62 -6.39 -24.49
N SER A 470 9.57 -5.84 -23.74
CA SER A 470 9.92 -6.34 -22.41
C SER A 470 8.86 -5.90 -21.39
N LEU A 471 8.50 -4.61 -21.42
CA LEU A 471 7.41 -4.06 -20.62
C LEU A 471 6.07 -4.75 -20.91
N GLU A 472 5.74 -4.98 -22.18
CA GLU A 472 4.50 -5.67 -22.58
C GLU A 472 4.44 -7.10 -22.01
N ARG A 473 5.57 -7.83 -22.01
CA ARG A 473 5.68 -9.16 -21.37
C ARG A 473 5.46 -9.08 -19.86
N LEU A 474 6.10 -8.13 -19.17
CA LEU A 474 5.90 -7.93 -17.72
C LEU A 474 4.42 -7.61 -17.41
N LEU A 475 3.84 -6.61 -18.05
CA LEU A 475 2.45 -6.18 -17.86
C LEU A 475 1.46 -7.30 -18.19
N THR A 476 1.73 -8.11 -19.22
CA THR A 476 0.93 -9.30 -19.55
C THR A 476 1.03 -10.35 -18.43
N SER A 477 2.22 -10.62 -17.90
CA SER A 477 2.38 -11.57 -16.78
C SER A 477 1.68 -11.10 -15.50
N LEU A 478 1.68 -9.79 -15.23
CA LEU A 478 0.95 -9.18 -14.11
C LEU A 478 -0.56 -9.26 -14.29
N THR A 479 -1.07 -9.08 -15.51
CA THR A 479 -2.50 -9.19 -15.85
C THR A 479 -3.00 -10.63 -15.74
N ASN A 480 -2.15 -11.61 -16.01
CA ASN A 480 -2.49 -13.05 -15.93
C ASN A 480 -2.33 -13.66 -14.54
N ALA A 481 -1.92 -12.87 -13.53
CA ALA A 481 -1.71 -13.34 -12.16
C ALA A 481 -2.98 -13.35 -11.32
N ARG A 482 -2.93 -14.10 -10.21
CA ARG A 482 -4.04 -14.33 -9.27
C ARG A 482 -3.87 -13.45 -8.04
N TYR A 483 -4.89 -12.66 -7.71
CA TYR A 483 -4.85 -11.66 -6.62
C TYR A 483 -5.81 -11.98 -5.47
N PHE A 484 -6.63 -13.04 -5.61
CA PHE A 484 -7.47 -13.61 -4.55
C PHE A 484 -8.45 -12.60 -3.91
N GLY A 485 -8.87 -11.62 -4.72
CA GLY A 485 -9.83 -10.56 -4.34
C GLY A 485 -9.20 -9.25 -3.85
N ASP A 486 -7.91 -9.24 -3.53
CA ASP A 486 -7.23 -8.04 -3.06
C ASP A 486 -7.11 -6.99 -4.17
N GLN A 487 -7.29 -5.72 -3.79
CA GLN A 487 -7.07 -4.57 -4.67
C GLN A 487 -5.61 -4.11 -4.54
N VAL A 488 -4.89 -4.17 -5.65
CA VAL A 488 -3.45 -3.93 -5.78
C VAL A 488 -3.23 -2.73 -6.70
N ASN A 489 -2.79 -1.60 -6.13
CA ASN A 489 -2.45 -0.42 -6.92
C ASN A 489 -1.10 -0.60 -7.63
N MET A 490 -0.98 -0.02 -8.83
CA MET A 490 0.23 -0.07 -9.64
C MET A 490 0.75 1.32 -9.95
N ARG A 491 2.05 1.54 -9.75
CA ARG A 491 2.80 2.67 -10.27
C ARG A 491 3.69 2.20 -11.42
N ILE A 492 3.67 2.92 -12.54
CA ILE A 492 4.57 2.67 -13.68
C ILE A 492 5.51 3.87 -13.80
N ASN A 493 6.75 3.69 -13.36
CA ASN A 493 7.81 4.69 -13.43
C ASN A 493 8.51 4.60 -14.79
N ILE A 494 8.39 5.66 -15.57
CA ILE A 494 8.87 5.76 -16.95
C ILE A 494 10.02 6.76 -16.96
N GLU A 495 11.21 6.33 -17.39
CA GLU A 495 12.36 7.23 -17.55
C GLU A 495 12.12 8.24 -18.69
N GLN A 496 12.76 9.41 -18.60
CA GLN A 496 12.64 10.50 -19.58
C GLN A 496 13.00 10.08 -21.02
N THR A 497 13.85 9.07 -21.16
CA THR A 497 14.34 8.52 -22.43
C THR A 497 13.43 7.47 -23.07
N ALA A 498 12.25 7.22 -22.48
CA ALA A 498 11.29 6.26 -23.00
C ALA A 498 10.82 6.60 -24.41
N ASP A 499 10.73 5.56 -25.24
CA ASP A 499 10.31 5.69 -26.63
C ASP A 499 8.77 5.85 -26.76
N PRO A 500 8.26 6.36 -27.89
CA PRO A 500 6.82 6.55 -28.10
C PRO A 500 5.97 5.28 -28.00
N GLU A 501 6.54 4.10 -28.28
CA GLU A 501 5.82 2.82 -28.22
C GLU A 501 5.67 2.36 -26.77
N THR A 502 6.72 2.51 -25.95
CA THR A 502 6.67 2.30 -24.50
C THR A 502 5.63 3.22 -23.85
N LEU A 503 5.60 4.51 -24.22
CA LEU A 503 4.57 5.46 -23.75
C LEU A 503 3.16 5.08 -24.22
N ARG A 504 3.00 4.55 -25.44
CA ARG A 504 1.72 4.04 -25.96
C ARG A 504 1.23 2.86 -25.13
N ILE A 505 2.10 1.88 -24.86
CA ILE A 505 1.78 0.69 -24.05
C ILE A 505 1.26 1.10 -22.68
N VAL A 506 1.97 1.99 -21.97
CA VAL A 506 1.53 2.45 -20.64
C VAL A 506 0.20 3.20 -20.68
N THR A 507 -0.01 4.05 -21.69
CA THR A 507 -1.26 4.82 -21.84
C THR A 507 -2.47 3.93 -22.16
N GLN A 508 -2.24 2.82 -22.89
CA GLN A 508 -3.29 1.89 -23.31
C GLN A 508 -3.50 0.72 -22.34
N TYR A 509 -2.60 0.53 -21.37
CA TYR A 509 -2.72 -0.51 -20.36
C TYR A 509 -4.04 -0.41 -19.57
N ARG A 510 -4.60 -1.56 -19.20
CA ARG A 510 -5.84 -1.67 -18.44
C ARG A 510 -5.59 -2.63 -17.28
N TRP A 511 -5.97 -2.21 -16.09
CA TRP A 511 -5.69 -2.93 -14.87
C TRP A 511 -7.00 -3.31 -14.18
N GLY A 512 -7.24 -4.62 -14.04
CA GLY A 512 -8.48 -5.15 -13.47
C GLY A 512 -8.48 -5.26 -11.94
N HIS A 513 -7.33 -5.00 -11.30
CA HIS A 513 -7.12 -5.30 -9.88
C HIS A 513 -6.84 -4.06 -9.02
N GLY A 514 -6.99 -2.83 -9.55
CA GLY A 514 -6.76 -1.60 -8.78
C GLY A 514 -6.56 -0.37 -9.66
N SER A 515 -5.95 0.68 -9.11
CA SER A 515 -5.60 1.89 -9.88
C SER A 515 -4.21 1.79 -10.53
N VAL A 516 -3.99 2.56 -11.61
CA VAL A 516 -2.67 2.72 -12.25
C VAL A 516 -2.26 4.19 -12.21
N PHE A 517 -1.07 4.46 -11.67
CA PHE A 517 -0.42 5.78 -11.70
C PHE A 517 0.80 5.76 -12.64
N PRO A 518 0.69 6.30 -13.87
CA PRO A 518 1.84 6.50 -14.75
C PRO A 518 2.67 7.70 -14.28
N HIS A 519 3.98 7.50 -14.10
CA HIS A 519 4.92 8.51 -13.64
C HIS A 519 6.08 8.66 -14.63
N HIS A 520 5.95 9.60 -15.57
CA HIS A 520 7.00 9.90 -16.54
C HIS A 520 7.94 11.01 -16.03
N ARG A 521 9.25 10.74 -16.07
CA ARG A 521 10.28 11.70 -15.64
C ARG A 521 10.49 12.82 -16.65
N ILE A 522 10.73 14.03 -16.15
CA ILE A 522 11.06 15.22 -16.96
C ILE A 522 12.58 15.32 -17.20
N VAL A 523 13.39 14.73 -16.32
CA VAL A 523 14.85 14.73 -16.37
C VAL A 523 15.34 13.29 -16.21
N HIS A 524 16.21 12.84 -17.13
CA HIS A 524 16.83 11.53 -17.05
C HIS A 524 17.62 11.36 -15.73
N ALA A 525 17.21 10.40 -14.91
CA ALA A 525 17.70 10.21 -13.55
C ALA A 525 18.68 9.04 -13.42
N GLY A 526 18.60 8.07 -14.34
CA GLY A 526 19.45 6.88 -14.39
C GLY A 526 19.11 5.84 -13.33
N LEU A 527 19.60 4.60 -13.52
CA LEU A 527 19.11 3.40 -12.84
C LEU A 527 19.06 3.47 -11.31
N MET A 528 20.07 4.05 -10.64
CA MET A 528 20.06 4.18 -9.18
C MET A 528 18.85 4.96 -8.68
N THR A 529 18.66 6.15 -9.23
CA THR A 529 17.56 7.06 -8.91
C THR A 529 16.22 6.49 -9.36
N ALA A 530 16.18 5.88 -10.55
CA ALA A 530 14.99 5.23 -11.09
C ALA A 530 14.44 4.13 -10.18
N VAL A 531 15.30 3.33 -9.55
CA VAL A 531 14.87 2.28 -8.59
C VAL A 531 14.56 2.86 -7.21
N VAL A 532 15.44 3.69 -6.64
CA VAL A 532 15.28 4.24 -5.27
C VAL A 532 13.98 5.04 -5.13
N GLU A 533 13.69 5.91 -6.10
CA GLU A 533 12.50 6.77 -6.10
C GLU A 533 11.28 6.11 -6.78
N SER A 534 11.38 4.84 -7.21
CA SER A 534 10.26 4.14 -7.88
C SER A 534 9.04 4.02 -6.97
N TRP A 535 9.26 3.91 -5.66
CA TRP A 535 8.25 3.72 -4.64
C TRP A 535 8.74 4.25 -3.27
N TYR A 536 7.81 4.72 -2.46
CA TYR A 536 8.03 5.10 -1.06
C TYR A 536 6.76 4.80 -0.25
N PRO A 537 6.86 4.22 0.95
CA PRO A 537 5.70 3.72 1.70
C PRO A 537 4.83 4.83 2.31
N LYS A 538 3.50 4.70 2.17
CA LYS A 538 2.51 5.55 2.88
C LYS A 538 2.55 5.33 4.40
N ASN A 539 2.68 4.08 4.85
CA ASN A 539 2.76 3.70 6.26
C ASN A 539 3.56 2.38 6.43
N ASN A 540 3.55 1.76 7.62
CA ASN A 540 4.29 0.51 7.89
C ASN A 540 3.55 -0.78 7.47
N ASP A 541 2.37 -0.65 6.87
CA ASP A 541 1.55 -1.73 6.34
C ASP A 541 1.44 -1.71 4.79
N THR A 542 2.06 -0.70 4.14
CA THR A 542 2.21 -0.60 2.69
C THR A 542 3.57 -1.18 2.25
N TYR A 543 3.57 -2.22 1.42
CA TYR A 543 4.77 -2.93 0.97
C TYR A 543 4.96 -2.77 -0.54
N GLY A 544 6.17 -2.40 -0.97
CA GLY A 544 6.47 -2.10 -2.37
C GLY A 544 7.05 -3.30 -3.10
N LEU A 545 6.35 -3.81 -4.11
CA LEU A 545 6.85 -4.85 -5.00
C LEU A 545 7.53 -4.21 -6.22
N LEU A 546 8.86 -4.20 -6.23
CA LEU A 546 9.66 -3.56 -7.27
C LEU A 546 9.96 -4.54 -8.41
N LEU A 547 9.64 -4.12 -9.64
CA LEU A 547 9.76 -4.90 -10.88
C LEU A 547 10.37 -4.04 -11.99
N GLU A 548 11.52 -4.44 -12.51
CA GLU A 548 12.09 -3.86 -13.74
C GLU A 548 11.44 -4.51 -14.97
N ASP A 549 11.36 -3.78 -16.09
CA ASP A 549 10.71 -4.23 -17.33
C ASP A 549 11.29 -5.52 -17.95
N ASP A 550 12.48 -5.99 -17.52
CA ASP A 550 13.07 -7.26 -17.93
C ASP A 550 12.70 -8.48 -17.06
N VAL A 551 11.86 -8.28 -16.06
CA VAL A 551 11.26 -9.33 -15.22
C VAL A 551 9.99 -9.90 -15.89
N GLU A 552 9.70 -11.17 -15.63
CA GLU A 552 8.40 -11.80 -15.85
C GLU A 552 7.99 -12.53 -14.56
N VAL A 553 6.72 -12.46 -14.16
CA VAL A 553 6.23 -13.06 -12.90
C VAL A 553 5.38 -14.31 -13.13
N SER A 554 5.45 -15.25 -12.18
CA SER A 554 4.53 -16.39 -12.09
C SER A 554 3.10 -15.90 -11.84
N PRO A 555 2.06 -16.53 -12.39
CA PRO A 555 0.68 -16.23 -12.02
C PRO A 555 0.37 -16.37 -10.52
N LEU A 556 1.22 -17.06 -9.76
CA LEU A 556 1.10 -17.32 -8.32
C LEU A 556 2.03 -16.45 -7.46
N PHE A 557 2.73 -15.46 -8.04
CA PHE A 557 3.69 -14.62 -7.30
C PHE A 557 3.04 -13.92 -6.10
N TYR A 558 1.78 -13.49 -6.24
CA TYR A 558 1.06 -12.75 -5.23
C TYR A 558 0.70 -13.63 -4.03
N ALA A 559 0.26 -14.87 -4.26
CA ALA A 559 0.00 -15.84 -3.20
C ALA A 559 1.23 -16.09 -2.33
N TRP A 560 2.41 -16.29 -2.97
CA TRP A 560 3.68 -16.42 -2.24
C TRP A 560 4.01 -15.17 -1.40
N ALA A 561 3.86 -13.97 -1.96
CA ALA A 561 4.13 -12.72 -1.25
C ALA A 561 3.15 -12.50 -0.09
N LYS A 562 1.84 -12.71 -0.32
CA LYS A 562 0.79 -12.57 0.69
C LYS A 562 0.95 -13.60 1.81
N LEU A 563 1.11 -14.88 1.50
CA LEU A 563 1.35 -15.95 2.48
C LEU A 563 2.59 -15.65 3.35
N SER A 564 3.66 -15.15 2.74
CA SER A 564 4.89 -14.77 3.46
C SER A 564 4.70 -13.57 4.38
N LEU A 565 3.97 -12.52 3.97
CA LEU A 565 3.59 -11.41 4.85
C LEU A 565 2.70 -11.88 6.00
N LEU A 566 1.64 -12.64 5.68
CA LEU A 566 0.72 -13.16 6.68
C LEU A 566 1.42 -14.10 7.66
N ARG A 567 2.51 -14.78 7.28
CA ARG A 567 3.32 -15.59 8.20
C ARG A 567 4.27 -14.77 9.07
N TYR A 568 5.11 -13.92 8.46
CA TYR A 568 6.27 -13.31 9.15
C TYR A 568 6.06 -11.86 9.60
N ARG A 569 4.91 -11.25 9.29
CA ARG A 569 4.55 -9.89 9.73
C ARG A 569 3.24 -9.83 10.51
N TYR A 570 2.23 -10.58 10.07
CA TYR A 570 0.89 -10.51 10.63
C TYR A 570 0.43 -11.78 11.38
N GLY A 571 1.14 -12.89 11.25
CA GLY A 571 0.84 -14.17 11.90
C GLY A 571 1.39 -14.26 13.33
N LYS A 572 1.59 -15.46 13.87
CA LYS A 572 2.06 -15.63 15.27
C LYS A 572 3.33 -14.82 15.59
N ALA A 573 3.35 -14.17 16.76
CA ALA A 573 4.45 -13.27 17.20
C ALA A 573 5.84 -13.94 17.18
N GLU A 574 5.90 -15.24 17.49
CA GLU A 574 7.11 -16.09 17.43
C GLU A 574 7.81 -16.06 16.04
N ASN A 575 7.09 -15.73 14.96
CA ASN A 575 7.59 -15.69 13.59
C ASN A 575 7.86 -14.26 13.09
N ARG A 576 7.49 -13.23 13.87
CA ARG A 576 7.75 -11.83 13.55
C ARG A 576 9.18 -11.48 13.99
N ARG A 577 9.97 -10.85 13.11
CA ARG A 577 11.28 -10.29 13.45
C ARG A 577 11.53 -8.94 12.75
N PRO A 578 12.25 -8.01 13.39
CA PRO A 578 12.52 -6.67 12.87
C PRO A 578 13.66 -6.62 11.85
N ASN A 579 14.34 -7.73 11.55
CA ASN A 579 15.45 -7.81 10.60
C ASN A 579 15.08 -8.40 9.23
N LEU A 580 13.83 -8.81 9.02
CA LEU A 580 13.31 -9.20 7.72
C LEU A 580 13.06 -7.95 6.86
N PHE A 581 13.89 -7.67 5.86
CA PHE A 581 13.78 -6.47 5.02
C PHE A 581 12.92 -6.63 3.77
N GLY A 582 12.55 -7.88 3.44
CA GLY A 582 11.76 -8.16 2.25
C GLY A 582 11.58 -9.63 1.94
N ILE A 583 10.82 -9.90 0.89
CA ILE A 583 10.52 -11.23 0.35
C ILE A 583 10.90 -11.22 -1.14
N SER A 584 11.73 -12.16 -1.56
CA SER A 584 12.07 -12.33 -2.97
C SER A 584 11.01 -13.14 -3.71
N LEU A 585 10.78 -12.80 -4.98
CA LEU A 585 10.08 -13.67 -5.93
C LEU A 585 11.05 -14.61 -6.67
N TYR A 586 12.35 -14.28 -6.72
CA TYR A 586 13.35 -14.98 -7.53
C TYR A 586 14.14 -16.00 -6.71
N GLN A 587 14.19 -17.26 -7.15
CA GLN A 587 15.10 -18.25 -6.56
C GLN A 587 16.53 -18.09 -7.10
N GLN A 588 17.49 -17.77 -6.22
CA GLN A 588 18.88 -17.50 -6.61
C GLN A 588 19.54 -18.69 -7.33
N ARG A 589 20.06 -18.45 -8.54
CA ARG A 589 20.94 -19.38 -9.30
C ARG A 589 22.43 -19.08 -9.16
N ASN A 590 22.77 -17.95 -8.56
CA ASN A 590 24.16 -17.45 -8.49
C ASN A 590 24.36 -16.52 -7.29
N VAL A 591 25.46 -16.68 -6.57
CA VAL A 591 25.98 -15.67 -5.64
C VAL A 591 26.83 -14.69 -6.43
N GLU A 592 26.46 -13.41 -6.42
CA GLU A 592 27.10 -12.38 -7.25
C GLU A 592 28.15 -11.52 -6.53
N LEU A 593 28.26 -11.66 -5.21
CA LEU A 593 29.06 -10.80 -4.33
C LEU A 593 30.49 -11.32 -4.07
N HIS A 594 30.85 -12.53 -4.47
CA HIS A 594 32.24 -13.00 -4.38
C HIS A 594 33.21 -12.07 -5.14
N PRO A 595 34.36 -11.67 -4.56
CA PRO A 595 35.34 -10.77 -5.17
C PRO A 595 35.82 -11.17 -6.57
N ASP A 596 36.02 -12.47 -6.79
CA ASP A 596 36.50 -13.04 -8.06
C ASP A 596 35.46 -12.98 -9.20
N GLY A 597 34.19 -12.75 -8.85
CA GLY A 597 33.07 -12.78 -9.79
C GLY A 597 31.92 -13.67 -9.35
N ARG A 598 30.82 -13.61 -10.11
CA ARG A 598 29.60 -14.38 -9.83
C ARG A 598 29.86 -15.89 -9.92
N ARG A 599 29.49 -16.63 -8.87
CA ARG A 599 29.58 -18.10 -8.80
C ARG A 599 28.19 -18.71 -8.95
N LEU A 600 28.09 -19.90 -9.55
CA LEU A 600 26.85 -20.67 -9.55
C LEU A 600 26.47 -21.05 -8.12
N PHE A 601 25.17 -21.03 -7.83
CA PHE A 601 24.65 -21.28 -6.49
C PHE A 601 23.37 -22.10 -6.56
N ASP A 602 23.25 -23.02 -5.61
CA ASP A 602 22.13 -23.93 -5.43
C ASP A 602 21.86 -24.01 -3.92
N ALA A 603 20.79 -23.37 -3.47
CA ALA A 603 20.46 -23.35 -2.04
C ALA A 603 20.17 -24.77 -1.55
N SER A 604 19.40 -25.58 -2.28
CA SER A 604 19.10 -26.97 -1.90
C SER A 604 20.35 -27.83 -1.76
N SER A 605 21.33 -27.70 -2.66
CA SER A 605 22.63 -28.38 -2.54
C SER A 605 23.41 -27.90 -1.31
N THR A 606 23.41 -26.59 -1.04
CA THR A 606 24.09 -25.98 0.11
C THR A 606 23.48 -26.46 1.43
N LEU A 607 22.16 -26.40 1.55
CA LEU A 607 21.40 -26.84 2.74
C LEU A 607 21.54 -28.35 2.98
N LYS A 608 21.49 -29.16 1.92
CA LYS A 608 21.72 -30.60 2.01
C LYS A 608 23.14 -30.93 2.47
N THR A 609 24.14 -30.20 1.97
CA THR A 609 25.55 -30.37 2.38
C THR A 609 25.77 -29.97 3.84
N ALA A 610 25.01 -28.99 4.33
CA ALA A 610 24.98 -28.59 5.73
C ALA A 610 24.16 -29.52 6.65
N GLY A 611 23.59 -30.62 6.11
CA GLY A 611 22.90 -31.65 6.89
C GLY A 611 21.44 -31.33 7.25
N LEU A 612 20.81 -30.34 6.62
CA LEU A 612 19.40 -30.02 6.86
C LEU A 612 18.47 -31.06 6.22
N ALA A 613 17.42 -31.46 6.96
CA ALA A 613 16.48 -32.50 6.54
C ALA A 613 15.69 -32.12 5.26
N HIS A 614 15.30 -30.85 5.13
CA HIS A 614 14.48 -30.37 4.02
C HIS A 614 15.28 -29.43 3.12
N ALA A 615 15.97 -29.99 2.14
CA ALA A 615 16.83 -29.23 1.22
C ALA A 615 16.08 -28.11 0.45
N ASN A 616 14.82 -28.32 0.07
CA ASN A 616 14.01 -27.35 -0.68
C ASN A 616 13.23 -26.38 0.23
N THR A 617 13.58 -26.27 1.52
CA THR A 617 12.96 -25.26 2.39
C THR A 617 13.34 -23.85 1.94
N PRO A 618 12.44 -22.85 2.00
CA PRO A 618 12.81 -21.44 1.87
C PRO A 618 13.84 -21.05 2.93
N TYR A 619 14.63 -20.02 2.63
CA TYR A 619 15.77 -19.59 3.43
C TYR A 619 15.85 -18.07 3.52
N LEU A 620 16.64 -17.58 4.47
CA LEU A 620 16.95 -16.18 4.69
C LEU A 620 18.33 -15.87 4.09
N SER A 621 18.50 -14.73 3.43
CA SER A 621 19.81 -14.28 2.92
C SER A 621 19.99 -12.78 3.09
N GLN A 622 21.22 -12.34 3.39
CA GLN A 622 21.57 -10.92 3.38
C GLN A 622 21.61 -10.30 1.97
N VAL A 623 21.58 -11.08 0.89
CA VAL A 623 21.66 -10.55 -0.48
C VAL A 623 20.29 -9.99 -0.88
N PRO A 624 20.16 -8.70 -1.26
CA PRO A 624 18.89 -8.17 -1.77
C PRO A 624 18.57 -8.71 -3.17
N CYS A 625 17.29 -8.92 -3.49
CA CYS A 625 16.90 -9.36 -4.82
C CYS A 625 16.60 -8.18 -5.77
N SER A 626 17.11 -8.25 -7.00
CA SER A 626 16.89 -7.24 -8.04
C SER A 626 15.95 -7.69 -9.15
N TRP A 627 15.39 -8.90 -9.07
CA TRP A 627 14.62 -9.52 -10.15
C TRP A 627 13.20 -9.85 -9.71
N GLY A 628 12.54 -8.87 -9.09
CA GLY A 628 11.25 -9.04 -8.42
C GLY A 628 11.40 -9.33 -6.94
N ALA A 629 11.06 -8.35 -6.11
CA ALA A 629 11.07 -8.47 -4.66
C ALA A 629 10.09 -7.49 -4.00
N LEU A 630 9.53 -7.92 -2.88
CA LEU A 630 8.72 -7.10 -1.99
C LEU A 630 9.62 -6.50 -0.91
N TYR A 631 9.67 -5.17 -0.83
CA TYR A 631 10.47 -4.42 0.13
C TYR A 631 9.62 -3.91 1.29
N PHE A 632 10.14 -4.03 2.51
CA PHE A 632 9.40 -3.66 3.71
C PHE A 632 9.51 -2.16 3.99
N PRO A 633 8.42 -1.51 4.41
CA PRO A 633 8.31 -0.06 4.46
C PRO A 633 9.36 0.62 5.34
N GLU A 634 9.56 0.14 6.57
CA GLU A 634 10.51 0.74 7.50
C GLU A 634 11.97 0.57 7.04
N HIS A 635 12.28 -0.53 6.37
CA HIS A 635 13.61 -0.84 5.81
C HIS A 635 13.92 -0.01 4.56
N TRP A 636 12.92 0.19 3.68
CA TRP A 636 13.07 1.04 2.50
C TRP A 636 13.18 2.53 2.88
N ARG A 637 12.41 2.96 3.88
CA ARG A 637 12.52 4.30 4.48
C ARG A 637 13.89 4.55 5.11
N GLU A 638 14.41 3.57 5.85
CA GLU A 638 15.78 3.62 6.38
C GLU A 638 16.82 3.71 5.26
N PHE A 639 16.66 2.94 4.18
CA PHE A 639 17.57 2.99 3.04
C PHE A 639 17.62 4.36 2.36
N HIS A 640 16.49 5.05 2.22
CA HIS A 640 16.45 6.44 1.73
C HIS A 640 17.28 7.38 2.63
N GLY A 641 17.15 7.26 3.96
CA GLY A 641 17.94 8.01 4.92
C GLY A 641 19.44 7.67 4.86
N TYR A 642 19.77 6.37 4.80
CA TYR A 642 21.15 5.88 4.67
C TYR A 642 21.81 6.39 3.40
N LEU A 643 21.14 6.26 2.25
CA LEU A 643 21.67 6.72 0.96
C LEU A 643 21.89 8.24 0.95
N SER A 644 20.98 9.02 1.54
CA SER A 644 21.11 10.48 1.64
C SER A 644 22.33 10.92 2.47
N MET A 645 22.64 10.21 3.57
CA MET A 645 23.84 10.48 4.37
C MET A 645 25.11 9.96 3.67
N ARG A 646 25.07 8.74 3.14
CA ARG A 646 26.18 8.04 2.49
C ARG A 646 26.70 8.73 1.22
N LEU A 647 25.82 9.44 0.50
CA LEU A 647 26.19 10.27 -0.66
C LEU A 647 26.63 11.69 -0.26
N ASN A 648 26.43 12.11 0.99
CA ASN A 648 26.79 13.44 1.48
C ASN A 648 28.06 13.37 2.35
N ALA A 649 29.22 13.54 1.70
CA ALA A 649 30.53 13.47 2.35
C ALA A 649 30.76 14.51 3.48
N SER A 650 29.92 15.56 3.57
CA SER A 650 29.95 16.53 4.67
C SER A 650 29.18 16.04 5.91
N VAL A 651 28.27 15.09 5.75
CA VAL A 651 27.46 14.48 6.83
C VAL A 651 28.11 13.19 7.32
N TRP A 652 28.49 12.31 6.39
CA TRP A 652 29.30 11.13 6.69
C TRP A 652 30.45 11.03 5.68
N PRO A 653 31.69 11.36 6.09
CA PRO A 653 32.86 11.19 5.23
C PRO A 653 33.00 9.73 4.77
N PRO A 654 33.39 9.46 3.52
CA PRO A 654 33.58 8.10 3.05
C PRO A 654 34.64 7.39 3.91
N PRO A 655 34.42 6.11 4.29
CA PRO A 655 35.37 5.37 5.11
C PRO A 655 36.66 5.08 4.34
N PRO A 656 37.72 4.57 4.99
CA PRO A 656 38.94 4.14 4.32
C PRO A 656 38.65 3.26 3.10
N GLU A 657 39.29 3.60 1.98
CA GLU A 657 39.12 2.95 0.66
C GLU A 657 37.67 2.97 0.09
N ASP A 658 36.76 3.76 0.69
CA ASP A 658 35.32 3.77 0.41
C ASP A 658 34.62 2.42 0.69
N ILE A 659 35.19 1.60 1.59
CA ILE A 659 34.71 0.25 1.92
C ILE A 659 33.87 0.25 3.21
N VAL A 660 32.56 0.00 3.09
CA VAL A 660 31.70 -0.29 4.26
C VAL A 660 31.64 -1.78 4.55
N VAL A 661 31.50 -2.64 3.52
CA VAL A 661 31.44 -4.10 3.68
C VAL A 661 32.75 -4.73 3.18
N PRO A 662 33.50 -5.47 4.01
CA PRO A 662 34.74 -6.11 3.58
C PRO A 662 34.49 -7.23 2.54
N ASP A 663 35.48 -7.50 1.70
CA ASP A 663 35.57 -8.68 0.83
C ASP A 663 34.34 -9.01 -0.04
N VAL A 664 33.58 -7.99 -0.45
CA VAL A 664 32.47 -8.11 -1.40
C VAL A 664 32.69 -7.32 -2.69
N ARG A 665 32.22 -7.91 -3.80
CA ARG A 665 32.31 -7.34 -5.15
C ARG A 665 31.44 -6.10 -5.35
N SER A 666 30.41 -5.90 -4.53
CA SER A 666 29.51 -4.74 -4.58
C SER A 666 30.23 -3.40 -4.34
N ASN A 667 31.39 -3.41 -3.67
CA ASN A 667 32.25 -2.22 -3.51
C ASN A 667 32.66 -1.60 -4.86
N ARG A 668 32.66 -2.37 -5.96
CA ARG A 668 32.94 -1.89 -7.32
C ARG A 668 31.72 -1.32 -8.05
N TRP A 669 30.52 -1.36 -7.46
CA TRP A 669 29.25 -0.97 -8.10
C TRP A 669 28.84 0.46 -7.72
N THR A 670 29.71 1.43 -7.94
CA THR A 670 29.55 2.83 -7.48
C THR A 670 28.26 3.53 -7.95
N ARG A 671 27.66 3.06 -9.05
CA ARG A 671 26.40 3.57 -9.64
C ARG A 671 25.18 2.68 -9.39
N SER A 672 25.28 1.65 -8.54
CA SER A 672 24.16 0.76 -8.23
C SER A 672 23.58 1.08 -6.86
N TRP A 673 22.27 1.30 -6.79
CA TRP A 673 21.53 1.42 -5.52
C TRP A 673 21.82 0.22 -4.60
N LYS A 674 21.98 -0.97 -5.20
CA LYS A 674 22.20 -2.24 -4.52
C LYS A 674 23.50 -2.27 -3.71
N ARG A 675 24.55 -1.52 -4.14
CA ARG A 675 25.76 -1.35 -3.32
C ARG A 675 25.39 -0.82 -1.94
N TYR A 676 24.79 0.37 -1.92
CA TYR A 676 24.46 1.10 -0.70
C TYR A 676 23.41 0.35 0.15
N PHE A 677 22.50 -0.38 -0.48
CA PHE A 677 21.55 -1.20 0.26
C PHE A 677 22.21 -2.45 0.90
N ILE A 678 23.17 -3.09 0.21
CA ILE A 678 24.01 -4.15 0.82
C ILE A 678 24.81 -3.61 2.01
N GLU A 679 25.32 -2.37 1.94
CA GLU A 679 26.01 -1.73 3.07
C GLU A 679 25.10 -1.62 4.30
N LEU A 680 23.88 -1.08 4.15
CA LEU A 680 22.89 -1.00 5.22
C LEU A 680 22.50 -2.38 5.78
N VAL A 681 22.18 -3.33 4.88
CA VAL A 681 21.78 -4.70 5.24
C VAL A 681 22.89 -5.43 6.00
N PHE A 682 24.16 -5.20 5.66
CA PHE A 682 25.30 -5.74 6.41
C PHE A 682 25.42 -5.13 7.81
N LEU A 683 25.41 -3.80 7.92
CA LEU A 683 25.56 -3.09 9.20
C LEU A 683 24.44 -3.40 10.20
N ARG A 684 23.21 -3.59 9.71
CA ARG A 684 22.04 -3.94 10.53
C ARG A 684 21.87 -5.45 10.75
N GLY A 685 22.57 -6.30 10.01
CA GLY A 685 22.33 -7.75 10.00
C GLY A 685 20.95 -8.14 9.48
N TYR A 686 20.43 -7.40 8.49
CA TYR A 686 19.13 -7.66 7.89
C TYR A 686 19.18 -8.85 6.91
N VAL A 687 18.04 -9.51 6.71
CA VAL A 687 17.87 -10.66 5.80
C VAL A 687 16.56 -10.56 4.99
N MET A 688 16.55 -11.17 3.81
CA MET A 688 15.39 -11.31 2.92
C MET A 688 15.01 -12.79 2.80
N LEU A 689 13.70 -13.07 2.78
CA LEU A 689 13.18 -14.41 2.53
C LEU A 689 13.30 -14.77 1.05
N TYR A 690 13.76 -16.00 0.76
CA TYR A 690 13.91 -16.54 -0.58
C TYR A 690 13.13 -17.84 -0.79
N PRO A 691 12.42 -18.00 -1.92
CA PRO A 691 11.84 -19.28 -2.32
C PRO A 691 12.95 -20.26 -2.70
N ASN A 692 12.68 -21.56 -2.56
CA ASN A 692 13.66 -22.61 -2.82
C ASN A 692 13.04 -23.91 -3.39
N TYR A 693 12.08 -23.78 -4.30
CA TYR A 693 11.38 -24.94 -4.86
C TYR A 693 12.29 -25.79 -5.75
N ALA A 694 11.86 -27.03 -6.00
CA ALA A 694 12.59 -27.98 -6.82
C ALA A 694 12.83 -27.43 -8.25
N GLY A 695 14.00 -27.73 -8.82
CA GLY A 695 14.34 -27.37 -10.20
C GLY A 695 14.51 -25.86 -10.46
N TYR A 696 14.72 -25.05 -9.41
CA TYR A 696 14.70 -23.58 -9.46
C TYR A 696 13.33 -22.99 -9.83
N THR A 697 12.23 -23.67 -9.49
CA THR A 697 10.87 -23.16 -9.75
C THR A 697 10.64 -21.88 -8.94
N SER A 698 10.32 -20.79 -9.64
CA SER A 698 10.44 -19.43 -9.10
C SER A 698 9.17 -18.62 -9.33
N LEU A 699 8.97 -17.57 -8.54
CA LEU A 699 7.82 -16.67 -8.66
C LEU A 699 8.10 -15.46 -9.56
N SER A 700 9.37 -15.24 -9.91
CA SER A 700 9.80 -14.35 -10.99
C SER A 700 11.01 -14.92 -11.74
N THR A 701 11.25 -14.41 -12.94
CA THR A 701 12.41 -14.73 -13.79
C THR A 701 12.92 -13.46 -14.46
N ASN A 702 14.23 -13.34 -14.66
CA ASN A 702 14.83 -12.18 -15.33
C ASN A 702 15.32 -12.58 -16.73
N HIS A 703 14.92 -11.81 -17.73
CA HIS A 703 15.22 -12.08 -19.14
C HIS A 703 16.59 -11.55 -19.60
N LEU A 704 17.33 -10.86 -18.73
CA LEU A 704 18.65 -10.29 -19.00
C LEU A 704 18.64 -9.44 -20.29
N GLU A 705 17.65 -8.59 -20.47
CA GLU A 705 17.53 -7.82 -21.72
C GLU A 705 18.67 -6.80 -21.86
N ILE A 706 19.02 -6.48 -23.11
CA ILE A 706 20.07 -5.50 -23.43
C ILE A 706 19.72 -4.14 -22.79
N GLY A 707 20.72 -3.46 -22.21
CA GLY A 707 20.51 -2.25 -21.41
C GLY A 707 21.73 -1.90 -20.54
N SER A 708 21.54 -1.11 -19.48
CA SER A 708 22.64 -0.58 -18.64
C SER A 708 23.55 -1.64 -17.99
N HIS A 709 23.11 -2.89 -17.91
CA HIS A 709 23.87 -4.02 -17.35
C HIS A 709 24.38 -5.02 -18.39
N VAL A 710 23.96 -4.88 -19.66
CA VAL A 710 24.22 -5.84 -20.74
C VAL A 710 24.47 -5.07 -22.04
N HIS A 711 25.74 -4.85 -22.37
CA HIS A 711 26.15 -4.30 -23.66
C HIS A 711 26.05 -5.36 -24.78
N ASP A 712 26.01 -4.88 -26.04
CA ASP A 712 26.01 -5.75 -27.22
C ASP A 712 27.14 -6.79 -27.18
N ILE A 713 26.74 -8.05 -27.30
CA ILE A 713 27.60 -9.23 -27.28
C ILE A 713 27.07 -10.23 -28.30
N PRO A 714 27.93 -11.13 -28.86
CA PRO A 714 27.48 -12.14 -29.79
C PRO A 714 26.31 -12.96 -29.24
N VAL A 715 25.31 -13.26 -30.08
CA VAL A 715 24.03 -13.89 -29.69
C VAL A 715 24.24 -15.16 -28.87
N GLU A 716 25.21 -16.00 -29.21
CA GLU A 716 25.54 -17.21 -28.44
C GLU A 716 26.02 -16.87 -27.00
N THR A 717 26.83 -15.82 -26.86
CA THR A 717 27.30 -15.34 -25.54
C THR A 717 26.16 -14.69 -24.75
N TYR A 718 25.25 -13.96 -25.42
CA TYR A 718 24.01 -13.46 -24.84
C TYR A 718 23.15 -14.59 -24.28
N LEU A 719 22.82 -15.59 -25.11
CA LEU A 719 22.02 -16.74 -24.71
C LEU A 719 22.69 -17.55 -23.59
N ARG A 720 24.01 -17.70 -23.60
CA ARG A 720 24.75 -18.35 -22.51
C ARG A 720 24.69 -17.56 -21.20
N LYS A 721 24.72 -16.21 -21.25
CA LYS A 721 24.51 -15.38 -20.07
C LYS A 721 23.06 -15.43 -19.60
N LYS A 722 22.06 -15.28 -20.48
CA LYS A 722 20.61 -15.32 -20.15
C LYS A 722 20.23 -16.60 -19.41
N LYS A 723 20.79 -17.75 -19.81
CA LYS A 723 20.66 -19.05 -19.11
C LYS A 723 21.15 -19.08 -17.65
N LEU A 724 21.87 -18.06 -17.17
CA LEU A 724 22.28 -17.93 -15.76
C LEU A 724 21.22 -17.23 -14.89
N PHE A 725 20.33 -16.44 -15.50
CA PHE A 725 19.30 -15.62 -14.84
C PHE A 725 17.89 -16.16 -15.07
N ASN A 726 17.65 -16.81 -16.22
CA ASN A 726 16.39 -17.50 -16.45
C ASN A 726 16.24 -18.69 -15.48
N VAL A 727 15.11 -18.68 -14.78
CA VAL A 727 14.51 -19.74 -13.95
C VAL A 727 13.13 -20.11 -14.52
N PRO A 728 12.65 -21.36 -14.36
CA PRO A 728 11.27 -21.71 -14.67
C PRO A 728 10.31 -20.98 -13.71
N LEU A 729 9.27 -20.34 -14.26
CA LEU A 729 8.19 -19.78 -13.47
C LEU A 729 7.25 -20.89 -12.98
N MET A 730 6.79 -20.78 -11.74
CA MET A 730 5.72 -21.63 -11.19
C MET A 730 4.45 -21.41 -12.03
N PRO A 731 3.92 -22.43 -12.73
CA PRO A 731 2.74 -22.27 -13.57
C PRO A 731 1.45 -22.36 -12.74
N LEU A 732 0.32 -21.94 -13.31
CA LEU A 732 -0.96 -22.43 -12.80
C LEU A 732 -1.06 -23.95 -13.06
N PRO A 733 -1.65 -24.72 -12.14
CA PRO A 733 -1.98 -26.12 -12.36
C PRO A 733 -2.78 -26.34 -13.64
N ARG A 734 -2.53 -27.46 -14.32
CA ARG A 734 -3.31 -27.82 -15.52
C ARG A 734 -4.70 -28.27 -15.12
N ALA A 735 -5.73 -27.70 -15.73
CA ALA A 735 -7.09 -28.21 -15.62
C ALA A 735 -7.14 -29.67 -16.09
N SER A 736 -7.65 -30.56 -15.24
CA SER A 736 -7.85 -31.98 -15.56
C SER A 736 -8.93 -32.11 -16.62
N THR A 737 -8.57 -32.61 -17.80
CA THR A 737 -9.51 -32.81 -18.94
C THR A 737 -10.34 -34.08 -18.80
N GLY A 738 -10.82 -34.38 -17.59
CA GLY A 738 -11.57 -35.59 -17.24
C GLY A 738 -12.56 -35.30 -16.12
N ASP A 739 -13.66 -36.04 -16.12
CA ASP A 739 -14.89 -35.81 -15.35
C ASP A 739 -14.70 -35.16 -13.96
N ALA A 740 -15.24 -33.94 -13.81
CA ALA A 740 -15.05 -33.04 -12.67
C ALA A 740 -15.58 -33.54 -11.31
N ALA A 741 -16.04 -34.80 -11.22
CA ALA A 741 -16.56 -35.43 -10.02
C ALA A 741 -15.58 -36.40 -9.33
N SER A 742 -14.41 -36.69 -9.93
CA SER A 742 -13.42 -37.64 -9.36
C SER A 742 -11.95 -37.23 -9.49
N ALA A 743 -11.65 -36.09 -10.12
CA ALA A 743 -10.28 -35.57 -10.15
C ALA A 743 -9.92 -34.92 -8.80
N ALA A 744 -8.77 -35.29 -8.23
CA ALA A 744 -8.19 -34.59 -7.09
C ALA A 744 -7.97 -33.11 -7.43
N LEU A 745 -8.22 -32.22 -6.46
CA LEU A 745 -8.07 -30.79 -6.68
C LEU A 745 -6.63 -30.43 -7.10
N PRO A 746 -6.47 -29.50 -8.06
CA PRO A 746 -5.15 -29.08 -8.51
C PRO A 746 -4.36 -28.40 -7.37
N SER A 747 -3.19 -28.93 -7.02
CA SER A 747 -2.26 -28.21 -6.12
C SER A 747 -1.40 -27.23 -6.91
N THR A 748 -1.22 -26.02 -6.36
CA THR A 748 -0.42 -24.93 -6.95
C THR A 748 1.08 -25.16 -6.88
N GLY A 749 1.55 -26.08 -6.04
CA GLY A 749 2.97 -26.28 -5.72
C GLY A 749 3.52 -25.29 -4.68
N LEU A 750 2.75 -24.26 -4.27
CA LEU A 750 3.16 -23.30 -3.23
C LEU A 750 3.37 -23.97 -1.86
N LEU A 751 2.67 -25.09 -1.60
CA LEU A 751 2.80 -25.88 -0.39
C LEU A 751 3.69 -27.13 -0.55
N GLU A 752 4.54 -27.19 -1.59
CA GLU A 752 5.66 -28.16 -1.68
C GLU A 752 6.81 -27.79 -0.69
N LEU A 753 6.42 -27.62 0.57
CA LEU A 753 7.20 -27.12 1.68
C LEU A 753 7.21 -28.15 2.83
N PRO A 754 8.15 -28.04 3.80
CA PRO A 754 8.08 -28.81 5.04
C PRO A 754 6.71 -28.64 5.70
N ASP A 755 6.10 -29.75 6.11
CA ASP A 755 4.78 -29.79 6.76
C ASP A 755 3.65 -29.05 6.01
N ALA A 756 3.78 -28.91 4.68
CA ALA A 756 2.85 -28.19 3.79
C ALA A 756 2.57 -26.73 4.20
N ARG A 757 3.53 -26.06 4.84
CA ARG A 757 3.40 -24.68 5.32
C ARG A 757 4.72 -23.92 5.26
N LEU A 758 4.67 -22.60 5.42
CA LEU A 758 5.89 -21.83 5.67
C LEU A 758 6.48 -22.22 7.04
N PRO A 759 7.81 -22.45 7.14
CA PRO A 759 8.47 -22.75 8.40
C PRO A 759 8.20 -21.72 9.51
N SER A 760 8.55 -22.06 10.75
CA SER A 760 8.75 -21.02 11.77
C SER A 760 10.03 -20.24 11.49
N TRP A 761 10.15 -19.02 12.04
CA TRP A 761 11.36 -18.21 11.84
C TRP A 761 12.64 -18.98 12.23
N ASP A 762 12.66 -19.60 13.40
CA ASP A 762 13.83 -20.30 13.93
C ASP A 762 14.16 -21.60 13.18
N ALA A 763 13.27 -22.05 12.29
CA ALA A 763 13.49 -23.18 11.37
C ALA A 763 13.98 -22.74 9.97
N LEU A 764 13.98 -21.44 9.66
CA LEU A 764 14.51 -20.93 8.40
C LEU A 764 16.05 -20.97 8.41
N PRO A 765 16.70 -21.63 7.43
CA PRO A 765 18.14 -21.58 7.29
C PRO A 765 18.57 -20.17 6.88
N MET A 766 19.72 -19.70 7.36
CA MET A 766 20.21 -18.35 7.09
C MET A 766 21.55 -18.38 6.35
N LEU A 767 21.68 -17.51 5.35
CA LEU A 767 22.87 -17.35 4.51
C LEU A 767 23.44 -15.93 4.60
N ASP A 768 24.77 -15.83 4.60
CA ASP A 768 25.47 -14.56 4.52
C ASP A 768 25.48 -13.96 3.08
N LEU A 769 26.17 -12.83 2.91
CA LEU A 769 26.34 -12.18 1.60
C LEU A 769 27.09 -13.03 0.55
N LEU A 770 27.83 -14.06 0.97
CA LEU A 770 28.59 -14.96 0.11
C LEU A 770 27.87 -16.32 -0.10
N GLY A 771 26.65 -16.46 0.41
CA GLY A 771 25.83 -17.67 0.29
C GLY A 771 26.31 -18.82 1.20
N ALA A 772 27.14 -18.54 2.20
CA ALA A 772 27.55 -19.52 3.20
C ALA A 772 26.53 -19.60 4.34
N ILE A 773 26.38 -20.80 4.92
CA ILE A 773 25.50 -21.06 6.07
C ILE A 773 25.96 -20.22 7.27
N SER A 774 25.02 -19.50 7.85
CA SER A 774 25.24 -18.63 9.01
C SER A 774 24.03 -18.69 9.95
N ASN A 775 23.99 -17.81 10.94
CA ASN A 775 22.88 -17.66 11.88
C ASN A 775 22.69 -16.18 12.26
N GLU A 776 21.55 -15.87 12.86
CA GLU A 776 21.14 -14.51 13.22
C GLU A 776 22.15 -13.83 14.15
N THR A 777 22.69 -14.53 15.14
CA THR A 777 23.69 -13.98 16.08
C THR A 777 24.99 -13.60 15.35
N THR A 778 25.51 -14.46 14.48
CA THR A 778 26.73 -14.19 13.70
C THR A 778 26.55 -13.01 12.75
N ILE A 779 25.43 -12.95 12.02
CA ILE A 779 25.15 -11.86 11.08
C ILE A 779 24.98 -10.51 11.79
N LEU A 780 24.24 -10.48 12.91
CA LEU A 780 24.11 -9.27 13.73
C LEU A 780 25.46 -8.84 14.34
N GLN A 781 26.30 -9.79 14.76
CA GLN A 781 27.61 -9.48 15.34
C GLN A 781 28.56 -8.85 14.31
N HIS A 782 28.66 -9.42 13.10
CA HIS A 782 29.49 -8.86 12.02
C HIS A 782 29.09 -7.41 11.66
N GLY A 783 27.78 -7.12 11.61
CA GLY A 783 27.29 -5.75 11.38
C GLY A 783 27.67 -4.77 12.49
N ARG A 784 27.55 -5.19 13.76
CA ARG A 784 27.94 -4.40 14.95
C ARG A 784 29.44 -4.14 15.03
N ASP A 785 30.26 -5.17 14.81
CA ASP A 785 31.72 -5.05 14.84
C ASP A 785 32.20 -4.08 13.75
N ARG A 786 31.66 -4.21 12.52
CA ARG A 786 31.99 -3.30 11.42
C ARG A 786 31.48 -1.88 11.66
N ARG A 787 30.29 -1.71 12.26
CA ARG A 787 29.82 -0.38 12.68
C ARG A 787 30.79 0.27 13.67
N THR A 788 31.23 -0.48 14.67
CA THR A 788 32.16 0.01 15.71
C THR A 788 33.49 0.42 15.08
N GLU A 789 34.02 -0.37 14.14
CA GLU A 789 35.21 -0.03 13.36
C GLU A 789 35.05 1.25 12.52
N LEU A 790 33.89 1.44 11.88
CA LEU A 790 33.62 2.57 10.98
C LEU A 790 33.29 3.89 11.70
N THR A 791 32.70 3.82 12.90
CA THR A 791 32.14 4.99 13.61
C THR A 791 32.78 5.27 14.96
N GLY A 792 33.52 4.30 15.53
CA GLY A 792 34.03 4.37 16.91
C GLY A 792 32.95 4.19 17.98
N CYS A 793 31.79 3.62 17.65
CA CYS A 793 30.66 3.47 18.55
C CYS A 793 30.33 2.02 18.94
N ASP A 794 30.55 1.71 20.21
CA ASP A 794 30.36 0.38 20.81
C ASP A 794 28.89 0.10 21.21
N GLY A 795 28.10 1.16 21.43
CA GLY A 795 26.73 1.05 21.95
C GLY A 795 25.75 0.50 20.91
N ILE A 796 24.89 -0.44 21.33
CA ILE A 796 23.82 -0.99 20.49
C ILE A 796 22.78 0.12 20.19
N PRO A 797 22.42 0.38 18.92
CA PRO A 797 21.35 1.31 18.57
C PRO A 797 20.03 0.95 19.27
N THR A 798 19.46 1.93 19.97
CA THR A 798 18.24 1.80 20.78
C THR A 798 16.96 2.06 19.98
N ARG A 799 17.06 2.80 18.87
CA ARG A 799 15.96 3.16 17.98
C ARG A 799 16.00 2.27 16.74
N ALA A 800 14.89 1.57 16.50
CA ALA A 800 14.70 0.83 15.26
C ALA A 800 14.74 1.79 14.05
N ASN A 801 15.46 1.37 13.01
CA ASN A 801 15.55 2.08 11.72
C ASN A 801 16.10 3.53 11.76
N ASP A 802 16.68 3.99 12.88
CA ASP A 802 17.32 5.31 12.98
C ASP A 802 18.74 5.27 12.38
N VAL A 803 18.90 5.90 11.22
CA VAL A 803 20.18 5.99 10.48
C VAL A 803 21.19 6.88 11.20
N ARG A 804 20.75 7.95 11.89
CA ARG A 804 21.65 8.82 12.65
C ARG A 804 22.31 8.06 13.78
N GLU A 805 21.53 7.27 14.52
CA GLU A 805 22.05 6.40 15.57
C GLU A 805 22.91 5.25 15.00
N LEU A 806 22.54 4.69 13.84
CA LEU A 806 23.37 3.70 13.14
C LEU A 806 24.76 4.25 12.81
N LEU A 807 24.85 5.49 12.34
CA LEU A 807 26.10 6.12 11.88
C LEU A 807 26.80 7.01 12.94
N CYS A 808 26.24 7.12 14.15
CA CYS A 808 26.70 8.01 15.21
C CYS A 808 26.80 9.50 14.81
N ILE A 809 25.77 9.97 14.11
CA ILE A 809 25.64 11.36 13.68
C ILE A 809 24.66 12.06 14.62
N HIS A 810 25.15 13.01 15.41
CA HIS A 810 24.35 13.81 16.33
C HIS A 810 23.73 15.01 15.62
#